data_AF-A0A7V1IHU2-F1
#
_entry.id   AF-A0A7V1IHU2-F1
#
_cell.length_a   1.000
_cell.length_b   1.000
_cell.length_c   1.000
_cell.angle_alpha   90.00
_cell.angle_beta   90.00
_cell.angle_gamma   90.00
#
_symmetry.space_group_name_H-M   'P 1'
#
loop_
_entity.id
_entity.type
_entity.pdbx_description
1 polymer ?
#
loop_
_entity_poly.entity_id
_entity_poly.type
_entity_poly.pdbx_seq_one_letter_code
_entity_poly.pdbx_strand_id
1 'polypeptide(L)'
;MSKNARPRRTLPCLFLVLLLSGLPLAGCSGEKSADTPAEAAEAAAPTPGSDSGPIATRPAAARKHEKGETAPRNPNERPIPAFEGTTLEGKRLAIRDLLGSRIVLFFFNPEVEPAAEIGQALAALSDEARDHNFAIIGIGVGSDHATLSRFVEEHAFPFPVIDDSVGEITRRLRLRSPNAILEVDPDGYMGFGIGYFPKKGDVRSVVGSELREKLRLPDRDSGEPGALDVRPAAPELGVISMATGKRLETRDLEGRAAIVIFFLHTCPHCHHALAAIKTILESIPSQQRPRLVAISVSNASPAAIRASLSEKGLDYFDPHLDPGQKAADRWGVTGGVPVIFVLDEQTRIRHRSSGWDTSRDAAILRMKLARAAGVRVPMLLDPTGYSGNDVCGICHEQEYATWKYTKHATAFDTLVTHGANRRTDCVGCHVVGFDQKGGYDFRRQPRHLEGVGCESCHGRGGPHLSPDFVPKATTRPEQHDYEPICSTCHNPQHSLGFDYATFRPRISHRRIAAMSNAERIELLGGSGPGRELLPSRADHVGSEACRSCHEKEYATWQTGPHGHAGKTLEAAGKAGEADCLACHTTAYGKPGGFRPGVPIASQPDLARVGCESCHGPGGDHVGDGARRRGTILSLGDKCDTCVILKICGSCHDDANDPGFQFKVEERIEAQRHGTIDPTTTEATDSADRELLHRTFVLLADGHPD
;
A
#
# COMPACT_ATOMS: atom_id res chain seq x y z
N MET A 1 56.18 47.94 -29.66
CA MET A 1 57.18 47.93 -28.56
C MET A 1 57.48 49.38 -28.22
N SER A 2 57.44 49.94 -27.02
CA SER A 2 57.10 49.58 -25.64
C SER A 2 56.91 50.94 -24.93
N LYS A 3 55.92 51.14 -24.04
CA LYS A 3 55.87 52.37 -23.21
C LYS A 3 55.36 52.13 -21.79
N ASN A 4 56.24 52.47 -20.86
CA ASN A 4 56.10 52.69 -19.42
C ASN A 4 55.15 53.85 -19.07
N ALA A 5 54.63 53.89 -17.83
CA ALA A 5 54.99 54.92 -16.82
C ALA A 5 54.16 54.84 -15.51
N ARG A 6 54.85 54.94 -14.36
CA ARG A 6 54.39 55.47 -13.04
C ARG A 6 54.74 56.98 -12.98
N PRO A 7 54.37 57.85 -11.99
CA PRO A 7 54.13 57.61 -10.54
C PRO A 7 53.10 58.52 -9.81
N ARG A 8 53.22 58.52 -8.47
CA ARG A 8 52.44 59.02 -7.30
C ARG A 8 51.97 60.50 -7.17
N ARG A 9 50.90 60.62 -6.34
CA ARG A 9 50.55 61.59 -5.25
C ARG A 9 49.95 62.97 -5.60
N THR A 10 48.80 63.26 -4.97
CA THR A 10 48.52 64.48 -4.16
C THR A 10 47.32 64.25 -3.19
N LEU A 11 47.45 64.77 -1.97
CA LEU A 11 46.39 65.16 -1.01
C LEU A 11 46.25 66.71 -1.13
N PRO A 12 45.21 67.41 -0.61
CA PRO A 12 45.12 67.69 0.84
C PRO A 12 43.74 68.07 1.44
N CYS A 13 43.78 68.37 2.76
CA CYS A 13 42.90 69.21 3.61
C CYS A 13 41.61 68.59 4.21
N LEU A 14 41.16 68.90 5.43
CA LEU A 14 41.71 69.43 6.70
C LEU A 14 40.52 69.50 7.70
N PHE A 15 40.71 69.10 8.97
CA PHE A 15 40.08 69.64 10.23
C PHE A 15 38.57 69.38 10.53
N LEU A 16 38.05 69.24 11.77
CA LEU A 16 38.54 69.10 13.17
C LEU A 16 37.30 68.99 14.13
N VAL A 17 37.47 68.40 15.35
CA VAL A 17 36.82 68.76 16.67
C VAL A 17 35.32 68.47 16.90
N LEU A 18 34.79 68.05 18.07
CA LEU A 18 35.26 67.48 19.37
C LEU A 18 34.02 66.96 20.17
N LEU A 19 34.29 65.99 21.05
CA LEU A 19 33.66 65.61 22.35
C LEU A 19 32.62 66.56 23.03
N LEU A 20 31.61 65.97 23.70
CA LEU A 20 31.38 65.92 25.17
C LEU A 20 29.90 65.93 25.64
N SER A 21 29.66 65.14 26.69
CA SER A 21 28.79 65.38 27.88
C SER A 21 27.26 65.36 27.79
N GLY A 22 26.67 64.59 28.73
CA GLY A 22 25.72 65.16 29.70
C GLY A 22 24.22 64.95 29.49
N LEU A 23 23.64 63.99 30.22
CA LEU A 23 22.29 64.06 30.83
C LEU A 23 22.15 65.33 31.72
N PRO A 24 20.96 65.78 32.21
CA PRO A 24 19.62 65.15 32.31
C PRO A 24 18.46 66.10 31.84
N LEU A 25 17.16 65.76 31.77
CA LEU A 25 16.15 65.63 32.84
C LEU A 25 14.75 65.35 32.20
N ALA A 26 13.96 64.50 32.87
CA ALA A 26 12.49 64.46 33.03
C ALA A 26 11.55 64.52 31.79
N GLY A 27 10.51 63.70 31.65
CA GLY A 27 9.92 62.68 32.51
C GLY A 27 8.55 62.20 32.00
N CYS A 28 8.15 61.01 32.48
CA CYS A 28 6.80 60.42 32.57
C CYS A 28 6.05 60.14 31.25
N SER A 29 5.40 59.00 31.02
CA SER A 29 4.97 57.84 31.84
C SER A 29 4.29 56.85 30.86
N GLY A 30 4.26 55.53 31.02
CA GLY A 30 4.63 54.69 32.15
C GLY A 30 4.91 53.23 31.76
N GLU A 31 5.69 52.63 32.68
CA GLU A 31 5.79 51.25 33.17
C GLU A 31 5.72 50.08 32.16
N LYS A 32 6.85 49.43 31.85
CA LYS A 32 7.67 48.47 32.66
C LYS A 32 7.00 47.09 32.79
N SER A 33 7.70 45.96 32.65
CA SER A 33 9.07 45.70 32.21
C SER A 33 9.18 44.24 31.74
N ALA A 34 10.19 44.01 30.91
CA ALA A 34 10.62 42.73 30.39
C ALA A 34 11.55 41.95 31.36
N ASP A 35 11.88 40.74 30.90
CA ASP A 35 13.14 40.00 31.04
C ASP A 35 13.39 39.10 32.26
N THR A 36 13.34 37.77 31.96
CA THR A 36 14.37 36.70 32.12
C THR A 36 15.34 36.73 33.32
N PRO A 37 15.82 35.57 33.86
CA PRO A 37 16.28 34.39 33.09
C PRO A 37 16.03 33.02 33.76
N ALA A 38 16.50 31.97 33.06
CA ALA A 38 16.49 30.56 33.45
C ALA A 38 17.18 30.28 34.79
N GLU A 39 16.57 29.41 35.61
CA GLU A 39 17.25 28.54 36.55
C GLU A 39 16.44 27.27 36.82
N ALA A 40 17.15 26.21 37.18
CA ALA A 40 16.71 24.82 37.26
C ALA A 40 15.55 24.57 38.24
N ALA A 41 14.66 23.63 37.90
CA ALA A 41 13.74 23.01 38.85
C ALA A 41 13.55 21.52 38.53
N GLU A 42 14.29 20.72 39.28
CA GLU A 42 13.94 19.45 39.93
C GLU A 42 12.65 18.72 39.53
N ALA A 43 12.82 17.42 39.30
CA ALA A 43 11.77 16.44 39.11
C ALA A 43 10.87 16.35 40.36
N ALA A 44 9.64 16.85 40.25
CA ALA A 44 8.57 16.56 41.18
C ALA A 44 7.76 15.35 40.66
N ALA A 45 7.73 14.29 41.47
CA ALA A 45 6.89 13.12 41.26
C ALA A 45 5.40 13.52 41.24
N PRO A 46 4.56 12.99 40.32
CA PRO A 46 3.13 13.27 40.37
C PRO A 46 2.47 12.47 41.50
N THR A 47 1.75 13.19 42.36
CA THR A 47 0.82 12.64 43.36
C THR A 47 -0.40 12.00 42.70
N PRO A 48 -0.99 10.96 43.30
CA PRO A 48 -2.10 10.23 42.70
C PRO A 48 -3.45 10.89 43.00
N GLY A 49 -4.29 10.99 41.97
CA GLY A 49 -5.75 11.03 42.12
C GLY A 49 -6.45 12.24 41.52
N SER A 50 -7.06 12.06 40.35
CA SER A 50 -8.52 12.14 40.21
C SER A 50 -8.92 11.65 38.82
N ASP A 51 -9.89 10.74 38.79
CA ASP A 51 -10.47 10.06 37.63
C ASP A 51 -10.57 10.91 36.35
N SER A 52 -9.85 10.47 35.32
CA SER A 52 -10.32 10.59 33.93
C SER A 52 -10.07 9.25 33.25
N GLY A 53 -11.08 8.38 33.32
CA GLY A 53 -11.08 7.14 32.56
C GLY A 53 -10.95 7.40 31.05
N PRO A 54 -10.54 6.40 30.26
CA PRO A 54 -10.45 6.55 28.82
C PRO A 54 -11.85 6.83 28.28
N ILE A 55 -12.07 8.04 27.75
CA ILE A 55 -13.29 8.35 27.03
C ILE A 55 -13.29 7.46 25.79
N ALA A 56 -14.11 6.41 25.84
CA ALA A 56 -14.56 5.67 24.67
C ALA A 56 -15.37 6.64 23.81
N THR A 57 -14.70 7.47 23.01
CA THR A 57 -15.36 8.26 21.99
C THR A 57 -15.92 7.27 20.99
N ARG A 58 -17.25 7.09 21.01
CA ARG A 58 -17.98 6.60 19.83
C ARG A 58 -17.43 7.37 18.62
N PRO A 59 -17.08 6.69 17.52
CA PRO A 59 -16.56 7.37 16.35
C PRO A 59 -17.57 8.45 15.95
N ALA A 60 -17.09 9.67 15.71
CA ALA A 60 -17.88 10.70 15.05
C ALA A 60 -18.47 10.09 13.77
N ALA A 61 -19.71 10.43 13.43
CA ALA A 61 -20.35 9.91 12.23
C ALA A 61 -19.41 10.14 11.04
N ALA A 62 -18.95 9.05 10.42
CA ALA A 62 -18.03 9.12 9.31
C ALA A 62 -18.66 9.99 8.21
N ARG A 63 -17.84 10.83 7.57
CA ARG A 63 -18.29 11.60 6.43
C ARG A 63 -18.81 10.62 5.37
N LYS A 64 -19.97 10.92 4.79
CA LYS A 64 -20.45 10.19 3.61
C LYS A 64 -19.61 10.66 2.42
N HIS A 65 -18.82 9.75 1.84
CA HIS A 65 -18.02 10.02 0.64
C HIS A 65 -18.85 9.73 -0.60
N GLU A 66 -18.68 10.54 -1.64
CA GLU A 66 -19.39 10.36 -2.90
C GLU A 66 -18.78 9.25 -3.74
N LYS A 67 -19.61 8.54 -4.51
CA LYS A 67 -19.12 7.53 -5.46
C LYS A 67 -18.20 8.21 -6.47
N GLY A 68 -16.96 7.72 -6.62
CA GLY A 68 -15.99 8.35 -7.52
C GLY A 68 -15.01 9.32 -6.83
N GLU A 69 -15.29 9.73 -5.59
CA GLU A 69 -14.55 10.78 -4.93
C GLU A 69 -13.09 10.36 -4.65
N THR A 70 -12.14 11.11 -5.20
CA THR A 70 -10.71 10.92 -4.94
C THR A 70 -10.17 11.98 -4.00
N ALA A 71 -9.29 11.57 -3.08
CA ALA A 71 -8.66 12.48 -2.16
C ALA A 71 -7.70 13.44 -2.88
N PRO A 72 -7.56 14.69 -2.42
CA PRO A 72 -6.60 15.64 -2.97
C PRO A 72 -5.15 15.16 -2.77
N ARG A 73 -4.26 15.52 -3.71
CA ARG A 73 -2.82 15.19 -3.61
C ARG A 73 -2.15 16.01 -2.53
N ASN A 74 -1.16 15.41 -1.87
CA ASN A 74 -0.24 16.15 -1.04
C ASN A 74 0.59 17.08 -1.94
N PRO A 75 0.72 18.39 -1.63
CA PRO A 75 1.49 19.34 -2.43
C PRO A 75 2.98 18.96 -2.65
N ASN A 76 3.52 18.06 -1.82
CA ASN A 76 4.89 17.57 -1.95
C ASN A 76 5.05 16.41 -2.94
N GLU A 77 3.94 15.79 -3.37
CA GLU A 77 3.96 14.78 -4.43
C GLU A 77 4.38 15.44 -5.75
N ARG A 78 5.27 14.80 -6.49
CA ARG A 78 5.87 15.39 -7.68
C ARG A 78 5.36 14.69 -8.95
N PRO A 79 4.72 15.42 -9.88
CA PRO A 79 4.38 14.86 -11.18
C PRO A 79 5.66 14.58 -11.96
N ILE A 80 5.65 13.51 -12.76
CA ILE A 80 6.74 13.26 -13.69
C ILE A 80 6.71 14.31 -14.81
N PRO A 81 7.85 14.92 -15.19
CA PRO A 81 7.92 15.76 -16.38
C PRO A 81 7.45 14.99 -17.62
N ALA A 82 6.54 15.59 -18.40
CA ALA A 82 6.09 14.98 -19.66
C ALA A 82 7.26 14.76 -20.62
N PHE A 83 7.35 13.57 -21.21
CA PHE A 83 8.32 13.20 -22.24
C PHE A 83 7.73 12.21 -23.24
N GLU A 84 8.40 12.06 -24.37
CA GLU A 84 8.15 11.05 -25.38
C GLU A 84 9.47 10.57 -25.96
N GLY A 85 9.47 9.39 -26.57
CA GLY A 85 10.63 8.84 -27.25
C GLY A 85 10.23 7.79 -28.27
N THR A 86 11.21 7.32 -29.03
CA THR A 86 11.05 6.24 -30.01
C THR A 86 11.63 4.95 -29.42
N THR A 87 10.86 3.87 -29.46
CA THR A 87 11.35 2.56 -29.03
C THR A 87 12.36 1.99 -30.03
N LEU A 88 13.12 0.98 -29.63
CA LEU A 88 14.06 0.28 -30.52
C LEU A 88 13.35 -0.39 -31.71
N GLU A 89 12.05 -0.69 -31.58
CA GLU A 89 11.20 -1.20 -32.66
C GLU A 89 10.60 -0.09 -33.55
N GLY A 90 10.97 1.18 -33.32
CA GLY A 90 10.54 2.34 -34.11
C GLY A 90 9.16 2.89 -33.72
N LYS A 91 8.56 2.44 -32.62
CA LYS A 91 7.26 2.94 -32.16
C LYS A 91 7.45 4.21 -31.32
N ARG A 92 6.64 5.25 -31.58
CA ARG A 92 6.58 6.42 -30.69
C ARG A 92 5.82 6.08 -29.42
N LEU A 93 6.37 6.43 -28.27
CA LEU A 93 5.78 6.21 -26.96
C LEU A 93 5.86 7.50 -26.13
N ALA A 94 4.72 8.03 -25.69
CA ALA A 94 4.66 9.17 -24.79
C ALA A 94 4.16 8.73 -23.41
N ILE A 95 4.70 9.33 -22.35
CA ILE A 95 4.33 8.97 -20.96
C ILE A 95 2.84 9.17 -20.69
N ARG A 96 2.19 10.13 -21.36
CA ARG A 96 0.75 10.39 -21.24
C ARG A 96 -0.11 9.22 -21.73
N ASP A 97 0.39 8.44 -22.68
CA ASP A 97 -0.34 7.32 -23.28
C ASP A 97 -0.31 6.07 -22.37
N LEU A 98 0.48 6.14 -21.29
CA LEU A 98 0.66 5.07 -20.30
C LEU A 98 -0.04 5.37 -18.97
N LEU A 99 -0.68 6.54 -18.84
CA LEU A 99 -1.46 6.90 -17.66
C LEU A 99 -2.72 6.01 -17.54
N GLY A 100 -3.23 5.87 -16.32
CA GLY A 100 -4.28 4.91 -15.96
C GLY A 100 -3.75 3.59 -15.40
N SER A 101 -2.44 3.31 -15.55
CA SER A 101 -1.73 2.21 -14.89
C SER A 101 -0.45 2.72 -14.25
N ARG A 102 0.10 1.96 -13.29
CA ARG A 102 1.44 2.27 -12.77
C ARG A 102 2.50 2.00 -13.85
N ILE A 103 3.61 2.72 -13.78
CA ILE A 103 4.69 2.60 -14.77
C ILE A 103 6.01 2.45 -14.03
N VAL A 104 6.73 1.38 -14.33
CA VAL A 104 8.09 1.13 -13.86
C VAL A 104 9.05 1.50 -14.99
N LEU A 105 9.72 2.63 -14.84
CA LEU A 105 10.73 3.13 -15.77
C LEU A 105 12.10 2.60 -15.35
N PHE A 106 12.74 1.82 -16.22
CA PHE A 106 14.08 1.30 -16.03
C PHE A 106 15.07 2.06 -16.91
N PHE A 107 15.84 2.96 -16.30
CA PHE A 107 16.95 3.65 -16.95
C PHE A 107 18.19 2.78 -16.84
N PHE A 108 18.85 2.52 -17.95
CA PHE A 108 20.06 1.69 -17.96
C PHE A 108 21.06 2.09 -19.01
N ASN A 109 22.34 2.00 -18.66
CA ASN A 109 23.43 2.05 -19.62
C ASN A 109 23.95 0.62 -19.82
N PRO A 110 23.91 0.06 -21.04
CA PRO A 110 24.31 -1.32 -21.31
C PRO A 110 25.80 -1.60 -21.04
N GLU A 111 26.62 -0.55 -21.00
CA GLU A 111 28.07 -0.62 -20.75
C GLU A 111 28.42 -0.48 -19.25
N VAL A 112 27.40 -0.37 -18.37
CA VAL A 112 27.59 -0.19 -16.93
C VAL A 112 26.90 -1.29 -16.13
N GLU A 113 27.70 -2.15 -15.50
CA GLU A 113 27.19 -3.14 -14.55
C GLU A 113 26.44 -2.47 -13.37
N PRO A 114 25.35 -3.08 -12.85
CA PRO A 114 24.78 -4.38 -13.23
C PRO A 114 23.49 -4.26 -14.08
N ALA A 115 23.55 -3.56 -15.23
CA ALA A 115 22.37 -3.33 -16.07
C ALA A 115 21.63 -4.61 -16.50
N ALA A 116 22.38 -5.67 -16.80
CA ALA A 116 21.84 -6.94 -17.28
C ALA A 116 21.01 -7.63 -16.19
N GLU A 117 21.55 -7.73 -14.98
CA GLU A 117 20.92 -8.39 -13.85
C GLU A 117 19.68 -7.64 -13.38
N ILE A 118 19.70 -6.30 -13.40
CA ILE A 118 18.53 -5.46 -13.11
C ILE A 118 17.44 -5.69 -14.15
N GLY A 119 17.80 -5.69 -15.44
CA GLY A 119 16.85 -5.94 -16.52
C GLY A 119 16.22 -7.34 -16.45
N GLN A 120 17.00 -8.36 -16.10
CA GLN A 120 16.49 -9.71 -15.87
C GLN A 120 15.57 -9.82 -14.65
N ALA A 121 15.84 -9.05 -13.58
CA ALA A 121 14.94 -8.98 -12.43
C ALA A 121 13.58 -8.39 -12.82
N LEU A 122 13.56 -7.36 -13.67
CA LEU A 122 12.33 -6.76 -14.21
C LEU A 122 11.61 -7.68 -15.19
N ALA A 123 12.35 -8.34 -16.08
CA ALA A 123 11.78 -9.30 -17.03
C ALA A 123 11.04 -10.44 -16.33
N ALA A 124 11.54 -10.90 -15.18
CA ALA A 124 10.90 -11.93 -14.37
C ALA A 124 9.55 -11.47 -13.76
N LEU A 125 9.25 -10.17 -13.75
CA LEU A 125 7.99 -9.61 -13.26
C LEU A 125 7.01 -9.28 -14.40
N SER A 126 7.43 -9.37 -15.67
CA SER A 126 6.62 -8.95 -16.82
C SER A 126 5.32 -9.74 -16.95
N ASP A 127 5.33 -11.03 -16.63
CA ASP A 127 4.13 -11.88 -16.68
C ASP A 127 3.09 -11.51 -15.61
N GLU A 128 3.55 -10.99 -14.46
CA GLU A 128 2.68 -10.53 -13.35
C GLU A 128 2.30 -9.04 -13.50
N ALA A 129 2.94 -8.30 -14.40
CA ALA A 129 2.85 -6.85 -14.45
C ALA A 129 1.42 -6.36 -14.70
N ARG A 130 0.75 -7.03 -15.64
CA ARG A 130 -0.63 -6.75 -15.98
C ARG A 130 -1.58 -7.04 -14.81
N ASP A 131 -1.52 -8.23 -14.22
CA ASP A 131 -2.39 -8.66 -13.11
C ASP A 131 -2.27 -7.75 -11.88
N HIS A 132 -1.17 -7.00 -11.78
CA HIS A 132 -0.88 -6.07 -10.71
C HIS A 132 -0.87 -4.60 -11.15
N ASN A 133 -1.40 -4.27 -12.33
CA ASN A 133 -1.56 -2.89 -12.82
C ASN A 133 -0.26 -2.08 -12.84
N PHE A 134 0.76 -2.64 -13.46
CA PHE A 134 1.91 -1.86 -13.86
C PHE A 134 2.43 -2.27 -15.23
N ALA A 135 3.07 -1.34 -15.92
CA ALA A 135 3.84 -1.59 -17.14
C ALA A 135 5.32 -1.37 -16.86
N ILE A 136 6.20 -2.13 -17.51
CA ILE A 136 7.65 -1.91 -17.46
C ILE A 136 8.07 -1.27 -18.78
N ILE A 137 8.83 -0.18 -18.71
CA ILE A 137 9.42 0.48 -19.88
C ILE A 137 10.91 0.66 -19.65
N GLY A 138 11.73 0.15 -20.56
CA GLY A 138 13.16 0.41 -20.56
C GLY A 138 13.49 1.76 -21.20
N ILE A 139 14.53 2.43 -20.71
CA ILE A 139 15.06 3.67 -21.26
C ILE A 139 16.59 3.50 -21.31
N GLY A 140 17.11 3.24 -22.50
CA GLY A 140 18.54 3.05 -22.73
C GLY A 140 19.27 4.39 -22.75
N VAL A 141 20.32 4.58 -21.94
CA VAL A 141 20.98 5.87 -21.75
C VAL A 141 22.48 5.83 -22.06
N GLY A 142 23.00 6.92 -22.65
CA GLY A 142 24.43 7.22 -22.74
C GLY A 142 25.29 6.29 -23.60
N SER A 143 24.69 5.35 -24.34
CA SER A 143 25.35 4.46 -25.31
C SER A 143 24.92 4.86 -26.73
N ASP A 144 24.97 3.94 -27.69
CA ASP A 144 24.42 4.12 -29.04
C ASP A 144 23.32 3.10 -29.35
N HIS A 145 22.51 3.41 -30.37
CA HIS A 145 21.38 2.58 -30.80
C HIS A 145 21.77 1.12 -31.07
N ALA A 146 22.90 0.87 -31.75
CA ALA A 146 23.30 -0.48 -32.11
C ALA A 146 23.74 -1.27 -30.87
N THR A 147 24.45 -0.62 -29.94
CA THR A 147 24.85 -1.21 -28.67
C THR A 147 23.63 -1.53 -27.79
N LEU A 148 22.66 -0.61 -27.71
CA LEU A 148 21.40 -0.83 -26.99
C LEU A 148 20.59 -1.98 -27.58
N SER A 149 20.37 -1.99 -28.90
CA SER A 149 19.62 -3.05 -29.59
C SER A 149 20.23 -4.43 -29.38
N ARG A 150 21.56 -4.55 -29.52
CA ARG A 150 22.27 -5.82 -29.25
C ARG A 150 22.10 -6.26 -27.80
N PHE A 151 22.22 -5.34 -26.84
CA PHE A 151 22.10 -5.66 -25.42
C PHE A 151 20.69 -6.16 -25.06
N VAL A 152 19.65 -5.49 -25.58
CA VAL A 152 18.25 -5.86 -25.36
C VAL A 152 17.92 -7.21 -25.99
N GLU A 153 18.42 -7.48 -27.20
CA GLU A 153 18.27 -8.76 -27.89
C GLU A 153 18.99 -9.90 -27.15
N GLU A 154 20.24 -9.68 -26.75
CA GLU A 154 21.06 -10.66 -26.03
C GLU A 154 20.41 -11.12 -24.71
N HIS A 155 19.78 -10.20 -23.99
CA HIS A 155 19.13 -10.48 -22.71
C HIS A 155 17.63 -10.78 -22.83
N ALA A 156 17.07 -10.72 -24.03
CA ALA A 156 15.67 -11.00 -24.35
C ALA A 156 14.68 -10.25 -23.44
N PHE A 157 14.84 -8.93 -23.26
CA PHE A 157 13.90 -8.17 -22.43
C PHE A 157 12.49 -8.13 -23.06
N PRO A 158 11.43 -8.53 -22.32
CA PRO A 158 10.08 -8.68 -22.86
C PRO A 158 9.28 -7.36 -22.90
N PHE A 159 9.90 -6.23 -22.57
CA PHE A 159 9.27 -4.92 -22.46
C PHE A 159 9.87 -3.93 -23.47
N PRO A 160 9.09 -2.93 -23.92
CA PRO A 160 9.59 -1.94 -24.87
C PRO A 160 10.70 -1.09 -24.26
N VAL A 161 11.69 -0.74 -25.09
CA VAL A 161 12.83 0.09 -24.69
C VAL A 161 12.87 1.35 -25.55
N ILE A 162 12.81 2.52 -24.91
CA ILE A 162 13.05 3.82 -25.54
C ILE A 162 14.56 4.04 -25.68
N ASP A 163 14.98 4.50 -26.86
CA ASP A 163 16.35 4.95 -27.09
C ASP A 163 16.52 6.40 -26.58
N ASP A 164 17.16 6.56 -25.42
CA ASP A 164 17.59 7.85 -24.86
C ASP A 164 19.12 7.97 -24.87
N SER A 165 19.78 7.42 -25.91
CA SER A 165 21.24 7.54 -26.11
C SER A 165 21.74 8.99 -26.04
N VAL A 166 20.92 9.93 -26.55
CA VAL A 166 21.20 11.38 -26.52
C VAL A 166 20.91 12.04 -25.17
N GLY A 167 20.29 11.33 -24.22
CA GLY A 167 20.04 11.74 -22.84
C GLY A 167 19.00 12.87 -22.68
N GLU A 168 18.05 13.01 -23.58
CA GLU A 168 16.99 14.03 -23.50
C GLU A 168 16.07 13.77 -22.29
N ILE A 169 15.58 12.54 -22.16
CA ILE A 169 14.68 12.14 -21.07
C ILE A 169 15.45 12.19 -19.75
N THR A 170 16.64 11.61 -19.71
CA THR A 170 17.51 11.56 -18.53
C THR A 170 17.84 12.96 -17.99
N ARG A 171 18.19 13.92 -18.87
CA ARG A 171 18.43 15.32 -18.47
C ARG A 171 17.17 15.99 -17.93
N ARG A 172 16.01 15.72 -18.56
CA ARG A 172 14.73 16.30 -18.14
C ARG A 172 14.32 15.84 -16.75
N LEU A 173 14.57 14.57 -16.43
CA LEU A 173 14.33 13.98 -15.11
C LEU A 173 15.46 14.25 -14.10
N ARG A 174 16.55 14.90 -14.54
CA ARG A 174 17.75 15.17 -13.74
C ARG A 174 18.35 13.90 -13.12
N LEU A 175 18.21 12.78 -13.81
CA LEU A 175 18.78 11.51 -13.40
C LEU A 175 20.31 11.56 -13.57
N ARG A 176 21.03 11.12 -12.54
CA ARG A 176 22.50 11.10 -12.51
C ARG A 176 23.08 9.70 -12.44
N SER A 177 22.26 8.71 -12.10
CA SER A 177 22.68 7.32 -12.03
C SER A 177 22.60 6.69 -13.43
N PRO A 178 23.61 5.90 -13.85
CA PRO A 178 23.58 5.21 -15.13
C PRO A 178 22.53 4.09 -15.15
N ASN A 179 22.22 3.52 -13.99
CA ASN A 179 21.15 2.55 -13.77
C ASN A 179 20.20 3.10 -12.71
N ALA A 180 18.90 3.14 -12.98
CA ALA A 180 17.88 3.59 -12.05
C ALA A 180 16.52 2.96 -12.37
N ILE A 181 15.71 2.74 -11.34
CA ILE A 181 14.30 2.37 -11.46
C ILE A 181 13.47 3.50 -10.85
N LEU A 182 12.42 3.92 -11.55
CA LEU A 182 11.46 4.91 -11.08
C LEU A 182 10.05 4.39 -11.30
N GLU A 183 9.21 4.39 -10.27
CA GLU A 183 7.79 4.12 -10.39
C GLU A 183 6.99 5.41 -10.51
N VAL A 184 5.98 5.37 -11.37
CA VAL A 184 5.01 6.42 -11.62
C VAL A 184 3.63 5.85 -11.40
N ASP A 185 2.82 6.53 -10.61
CA ASP A 185 1.45 6.12 -10.34
C ASP A 185 0.51 6.38 -11.55
N PRO A 186 -0.75 5.89 -11.52
CA PRO A 186 -1.67 6.02 -12.64
C PRO A 186 -1.99 7.45 -13.07
N ASP A 187 -1.83 8.45 -12.21
CA ASP A 187 -2.07 9.86 -12.53
C ASP A 187 -0.79 10.60 -12.97
N GLY A 188 0.34 9.90 -13.07
CA GLY A 188 1.60 10.46 -13.54
C GLY A 188 2.47 11.08 -12.43
N TYR A 189 2.32 10.65 -11.18
CA TYR A 189 3.17 11.13 -10.08
C TYR A 189 4.22 10.10 -9.68
N MET A 190 5.42 10.57 -9.37
CA MET A 190 6.52 9.70 -8.95
C MET A 190 6.24 9.09 -7.58
N GLY A 191 6.26 7.76 -7.48
CA GLY A 191 6.12 7.04 -6.21
C GLY A 191 7.47 6.71 -5.61
N PHE A 192 8.08 5.59 -6.00
CA PHE A 192 9.40 5.18 -5.49
C PHE A 192 10.50 5.26 -6.56
N GLY A 193 11.75 5.38 -6.10
CA GLY A 193 12.93 5.27 -6.96
C GLY A 193 14.04 4.43 -6.32
N ILE A 194 14.76 3.68 -7.15
CA ILE A 194 15.95 2.91 -6.78
C ILE A 194 17.10 3.42 -7.67
N GLY A 195 18.11 4.04 -7.05
CA GLY A 195 19.25 4.61 -7.77
C GLY A 195 20.60 4.02 -7.37
N TYR A 196 20.59 3.02 -6.50
CA TYR A 196 21.78 2.33 -6.00
C TYR A 196 21.53 0.82 -6.00
N PHE A 197 22.43 0.08 -6.64
CA PHE A 197 22.33 -1.36 -6.83
C PHE A 197 23.64 -2.03 -6.38
N PRO A 198 23.57 -3.26 -5.83
CA PRO A 198 24.77 -4.05 -5.52
C PRO A 198 25.60 -4.26 -6.79
N LYS A 199 26.93 -4.19 -6.69
CA LYS A 199 27.80 -4.39 -7.86
C LYS A 199 28.25 -5.84 -8.04
N LYS A 200 28.09 -6.66 -7.00
CA LYS A 200 28.53 -8.06 -6.95
C LYS A 200 27.51 -8.89 -6.18
N GLY A 201 27.59 -10.21 -6.32
CA GLY A 201 26.64 -11.14 -5.71
C GLY A 201 25.41 -11.35 -6.58
N ASP A 202 24.34 -11.86 -5.98
CA ASP A 202 23.08 -12.13 -6.68
C ASP A 202 22.23 -10.85 -6.79
N VAL A 203 22.66 -9.95 -7.68
CA VAL A 203 21.96 -8.67 -7.93
C VAL A 203 20.51 -8.93 -8.32
N ARG A 204 20.26 -9.95 -9.15
CA ARG A 204 18.93 -10.29 -9.65
C ARG A 204 17.96 -10.62 -8.51
N SER A 205 18.35 -11.50 -7.58
CA SER A 205 17.50 -11.87 -6.44
C SER A 205 17.24 -10.68 -5.51
N VAL A 206 18.27 -9.89 -5.22
CA VAL A 206 18.15 -8.72 -4.32
C VAL A 206 17.21 -7.67 -4.92
N VAL A 207 17.42 -7.31 -6.20
CA VAL A 207 16.57 -6.34 -6.91
C VAL A 207 15.16 -6.87 -7.10
N GLY A 208 15.02 -8.15 -7.46
CA GLY A 208 13.72 -8.81 -7.59
C GLY A 208 12.92 -8.75 -6.29
N SER A 209 13.54 -9.09 -5.15
CA SER A 209 12.91 -9.02 -3.82
C SER A 209 12.46 -7.60 -3.48
N GLU A 210 13.32 -6.59 -3.71
CA GLU A 210 12.98 -5.19 -3.45
C GLU A 210 11.84 -4.70 -4.35
N LEU A 211 11.84 -5.07 -5.63
CA LEU A 211 10.76 -4.72 -6.56
C LEU A 211 9.44 -5.37 -6.17
N ARG A 212 9.44 -6.66 -5.79
CA ARG A 212 8.23 -7.33 -5.30
C ARG A 212 7.66 -6.62 -4.08
N GLU A 213 8.49 -6.25 -3.11
CA GLU A 213 8.05 -5.46 -1.94
C GLU A 213 7.45 -4.11 -2.36
N LYS A 214 8.16 -3.33 -3.18
CA LYS A 214 7.73 -1.98 -3.55
C LYS A 214 6.50 -1.96 -4.46
N LEU A 215 6.37 -2.95 -5.34
CA LEU A 215 5.23 -3.12 -6.26
C LEU A 215 4.04 -3.83 -5.63
N ARG A 216 4.19 -4.33 -4.39
CA ARG A 216 3.16 -5.05 -3.62
C ARG A 216 2.79 -6.40 -4.25
N LEU A 217 3.82 -7.13 -4.69
CA LEU A 217 3.68 -8.46 -5.26
C LEU A 217 3.84 -9.51 -4.15
N PRO A 218 3.15 -10.67 -4.24
CA PRO A 218 3.32 -11.75 -3.28
C PRO A 218 4.79 -12.17 -3.16
N ASP A 219 5.30 -12.40 -1.96
CA ASP A 219 6.68 -12.90 -1.82
C ASP A 219 6.77 -14.35 -2.33
N ARG A 220 7.74 -14.63 -3.21
CA ARG A 220 7.99 -15.97 -3.77
C ARG A 220 9.28 -16.61 -3.25
N ASP A 221 10.15 -15.82 -2.61
CA ASP A 221 11.50 -16.21 -2.22
C ASP A 221 11.65 -16.39 -0.70
N SER A 222 10.61 -16.07 0.09
CA SER A 222 10.65 -16.20 1.55
C SER A 222 10.54 -17.64 2.05
N GLY A 223 11.68 -18.30 2.25
CA GLY A 223 11.81 -19.49 3.10
C GLY A 223 10.89 -20.65 2.73
N GLU A 224 10.45 -21.42 3.73
CA GLU A 224 9.52 -22.53 3.54
C GLU A 224 8.10 -21.99 3.29
N PRO A 225 7.51 -22.16 2.09
CA PRO A 225 6.20 -21.63 1.78
C PRO A 225 5.14 -22.09 2.80
N GLY A 226 4.29 -21.17 3.26
CA GLY A 226 3.24 -21.48 4.23
C GLY A 226 3.70 -21.57 5.69
N ALA A 227 5.00 -21.46 5.99
CA ALA A 227 5.49 -21.47 7.36
C ALA A 227 5.14 -20.19 8.14
N LEU A 228 4.94 -20.32 9.46
CA LEU A 228 4.71 -19.21 10.37
C LEU A 228 6.01 -18.77 11.04
N ASP A 229 6.19 -17.46 11.23
CA ASP A 229 7.32 -16.85 11.96
C ASP A 229 8.70 -17.33 11.48
N VAL A 230 8.89 -17.39 10.15
CA VAL A 230 10.20 -17.70 9.56
C VAL A 230 11.14 -16.55 9.82
N ARG A 231 12.20 -16.81 10.60
CA ARG A 231 13.27 -15.84 10.88
C ARG A 231 14.52 -16.24 10.10
N PRO A 232 14.94 -15.54 9.04
CA PRO A 232 16.12 -15.97 8.29
C PRO A 232 17.39 -15.90 9.17
N ALA A 233 18.37 -16.75 8.88
CA ALA A 233 19.69 -16.61 9.49
C ALA A 233 20.36 -15.33 8.97
N ALA A 234 21.10 -14.64 9.84
CA ALA A 234 21.87 -13.47 9.44
C ALA A 234 22.99 -13.84 8.43
N PRO A 235 23.15 -13.11 7.31
CA PRO A 235 24.28 -13.31 6.40
C PRO A 235 25.64 -13.06 7.08
N GLU A 236 26.75 -13.51 6.49
CA GLU A 236 28.10 -13.22 7.01
C GLU A 236 28.37 -11.71 6.99
N LEU A 237 28.84 -11.17 8.12
CA LEU A 237 29.28 -9.78 8.25
C LEU A 237 30.64 -9.58 7.58
N GLY A 238 31.70 -10.14 8.16
CA GLY A 238 33.05 -10.02 7.61
C GLY A 238 33.64 -8.60 7.63
N VAL A 239 33.16 -7.76 8.55
CA VAL A 239 33.49 -6.32 8.66
C VAL A 239 34.71 -6.09 9.53
N ILE A 240 35.36 -4.92 9.42
CA ILE A 240 36.60 -4.61 10.14
C ILE A 240 36.36 -3.51 11.17
N SER A 241 36.64 -3.79 12.45
CA SER A 241 36.62 -2.78 13.52
C SER A 241 37.59 -1.64 13.18
N MET A 242 37.11 -0.39 13.24
CA MET A 242 37.99 0.75 13.01
C MET A 242 39.01 0.89 14.15
N ALA A 243 38.66 0.58 15.40
CA ALA A 243 39.55 0.76 16.55
C ALA A 243 40.67 -0.28 16.59
N THR A 244 40.34 -1.55 16.33
CA THR A 244 41.29 -2.65 16.54
C THR A 244 41.81 -3.26 15.24
N GLY A 245 41.21 -2.94 14.09
CA GLY A 245 41.51 -3.58 12.80
C GLY A 245 41.13 -5.06 12.75
N LYS A 246 40.39 -5.58 13.74
CA LYS A 246 40.00 -6.99 13.80
C LYS A 246 38.77 -7.22 12.93
N ARG A 247 38.73 -8.37 12.27
CA ARG A 247 37.54 -8.83 11.54
C ARG A 247 36.48 -9.30 12.54
N LEU A 248 35.23 -8.94 12.29
CA LEU A 248 34.04 -9.38 13.01
C LEU A 248 33.15 -10.18 12.07
N GLU A 249 32.88 -11.42 12.45
CA GLU A 249 31.96 -12.33 11.77
C GLU A 249 30.60 -12.38 12.43
N THR A 250 29.58 -12.86 11.70
CA THR A 250 28.23 -13.03 12.25
C THR A 250 28.19 -14.04 13.39
N ARG A 251 28.94 -15.15 13.27
CA ARG A 251 29.08 -16.16 14.33
C ARG A 251 29.63 -15.56 15.64
N ASP A 252 30.41 -14.49 15.55
CA ASP A 252 30.96 -13.85 16.74
C ASP A 252 29.88 -13.14 17.55
N LEU A 253 28.67 -12.95 17.00
CA LEU A 253 27.51 -12.36 17.67
C LEU A 253 26.63 -13.39 18.41
N GLU A 254 26.88 -14.69 18.24
CA GLU A 254 26.10 -15.75 18.89
C GLU A 254 26.11 -15.62 20.42
N GLY A 255 25.01 -16.07 21.04
CA GLY A 255 24.81 -16.04 22.49
C GLY A 255 24.35 -14.70 23.05
N ARG A 256 24.16 -13.67 22.21
CA ARG A 256 23.62 -12.37 22.65
C ARG A 256 22.89 -11.67 21.52
N ALA A 257 21.73 -11.08 21.82
CA ALA A 257 21.03 -10.24 20.86
C ALA A 257 21.94 -9.13 20.30
N ALA A 258 21.72 -8.76 19.04
CA ALA A 258 22.51 -7.73 18.38
C ALA A 258 21.63 -6.78 17.56
N ILE A 259 22.14 -5.57 17.37
CA ILE A 259 21.64 -4.60 16.40
C ILE A 259 22.73 -4.34 15.39
N VAL A 260 22.42 -4.58 14.11
CA VAL A 260 23.31 -4.26 12.99
C VAL A 260 22.73 -3.05 12.28
N ILE A 261 23.49 -1.98 12.13
CA ILE A 261 23.06 -0.77 11.42
C ILE A 261 24.07 -0.40 10.34
N PHE A 262 23.61 -0.32 9.11
CA PHE A 262 24.37 0.25 7.99
C PHE A 262 24.05 1.75 7.91
N PHE A 263 25.08 2.59 7.94
CA PHE A 263 24.90 4.03 8.07
C PHE A 263 25.89 4.85 7.25
N LEU A 264 25.53 6.11 7.01
CA LEU A 264 26.42 7.15 6.52
C LEU A 264 26.60 8.20 7.61
N HIS A 265 27.86 8.54 7.93
CA HIS A 265 28.20 9.55 8.93
C HIS A 265 27.73 10.97 8.56
N THR A 266 27.33 11.21 7.31
CA THR A 266 26.76 12.47 6.85
C THR A 266 25.23 12.47 6.75
N CYS A 267 24.56 11.33 7.04
CA CYS A 267 23.11 11.20 6.89
C CYS A 267 22.36 11.59 8.17
N PRO A 268 21.48 12.61 8.15
CA PRO A 268 20.70 13.01 9.34
C PRO A 268 19.82 11.90 9.91
N HIS A 269 19.17 11.10 9.05
CA HIS A 269 18.37 9.96 9.48
C HIS A 269 19.21 8.90 10.23
N CYS A 270 20.45 8.67 9.79
CA CYS A 270 21.39 7.80 10.50
C CYS A 270 21.74 8.35 11.88
N HIS A 271 21.91 9.67 12.02
CA HIS A 271 22.20 10.30 13.31
C HIS A 271 21.03 10.14 14.29
N HIS A 272 19.80 10.36 13.82
CA HIS A 272 18.61 10.15 14.65
C HIS A 272 18.47 8.68 15.09
N ALA A 273 18.69 7.72 14.18
CA ALA A 273 18.69 6.30 14.51
C ALA A 273 19.76 5.95 15.56
N LEU A 274 21.00 6.39 15.36
CA LEU A 274 22.09 6.13 16.30
C LEU A 274 21.85 6.79 17.67
N ALA A 275 21.28 7.99 17.72
CA ALA A 275 20.92 8.63 18.99
C ALA A 275 19.82 7.85 19.74
N ALA A 276 18.81 7.36 19.02
CA ALA A 276 17.77 6.52 19.60
C ALA A 276 18.35 5.18 20.11
N ILE A 277 19.22 4.53 19.33
CA ILE A 277 19.89 3.29 19.70
C ILE A 277 20.68 3.46 21.01
N LYS A 278 21.42 4.55 21.18
CA LYS A 278 22.13 4.87 22.43
C LYS A 278 21.18 4.79 23.64
N THR A 279 20.09 5.53 23.56
CA THR A 279 19.08 5.62 24.64
C THR A 279 18.43 4.26 24.90
N ILE A 280 18.14 3.48 23.85
CA ILE A 280 17.54 2.15 23.98
C ILE A 280 18.51 1.20 24.69
N LEU A 281 19.78 1.16 24.27
CA LEU A 281 20.79 0.28 24.85
C LEU A 281 21.06 0.61 26.33
N GLU A 282 21.05 1.90 26.67
CA GLU A 282 21.17 2.37 28.06
C GLU A 282 19.98 1.92 28.93
N SER A 283 18.78 1.82 28.34
CA SER A 283 17.58 1.34 29.05
C SER A 283 17.54 -0.18 29.30
N ILE A 284 18.40 -0.95 28.62
CA ILE A 284 18.49 -2.41 28.79
C ILE A 284 19.59 -2.76 29.80
N PRO A 285 19.35 -3.66 30.77
CA PRO A 285 20.35 -4.08 31.75
C PRO A 285 21.66 -4.52 31.09
N SER A 286 22.80 -4.13 31.68
CA SER A 286 24.13 -4.35 31.10
C SER A 286 24.43 -5.82 30.73
N GLN A 287 23.85 -6.79 31.46
CA GLN A 287 24.02 -8.22 31.19
C GLN A 287 23.26 -8.72 29.96
N GLN A 288 22.13 -8.07 29.63
CA GLN A 288 21.25 -8.45 28.51
C GLN A 288 21.32 -7.46 27.34
N ARG A 289 22.04 -6.34 27.51
CA ARG A 289 22.19 -5.28 26.51
C ARG A 289 22.63 -5.82 25.15
N PRO A 290 21.87 -5.60 24.07
CA PRO A 290 22.28 -6.05 22.74
C PRO A 290 23.64 -5.49 22.29
N ARG A 291 24.37 -6.24 21.47
CA ARG A 291 25.61 -5.77 20.84
C ARG A 291 25.29 -4.83 19.68
N LEU A 292 25.91 -3.66 19.64
CA LEU A 292 25.82 -2.74 18.50
C LEU A 292 26.92 -3.02 17.50
N VAL A 293 26.54 -3.32 16.25
CA VAL A 293 27.43 -3.42 15.09
C VAL A 293 27.03 -2.33 14.10
N ALA A 294 27.71 -1.20 14.18
CA ALA A 294 27.48 -0.06 13.28
C ALA A 294 28.49 -0.09 12.12
N ILE A 295 28.01 -0.25 10.89
CA ILE A 295 28.80 -0.45 9.68
C ILE A 295 28.69 0.79 8.80
N SER A 296 29.81 1.45 8.56
CA SER A 296 29.86 2.59 7.63
C SER A 296 29.85 2.09 6.20
N VAL A 297 28.88 2.54 5.40
CA VAL A 297 28.87 2.34 3.93
C VAL A 297 29.57 3.48 3.18
N SER A 298 30.26 4.37 3.90
CA SER A 298 31.02 5.47 3.31
C SER A 298 32.42 5.03 2.85
N ASN A 299 32.89 5.64 1.76
CA ASN A 299 34.29 5.57 1.30
C ASN A 299 35.21 6.59 1.99
N ALA A 300 34.72 7.35 2.98
CA ALA A 300 35.53 8.30 3.73
C ALA A 300 36.58 7.61 4.60
N SER A 301 37.65 8.34 4.95
CA SER A 301 38.69 7.79 5.83
C SER A 301 38.13 7.51 7.25
N PRO A 302 38.66 6.51 7.97
CA PRO A 302 38.23 6.23 9.36
C PRO A 302 38.33 7.45 10.28
N ALA A 303 39.33 8.30 10.08
CA ALA A 303 39.49 9.55 10.83
C ALA A 303 38.33 10.53 10.57
N ALA A 304 37.92 10.71 9.33
CA ALA A 304 36.81 11.60 8.98
C ALA A 304 35.48 11.09 9.55
N ILE A 305 35.24 9.77 9.47
CA ILE A 305 34.03 9.15 10.03
C ILE A 305 33.96 9.38 11.55
N ARG A 306 35.07 9.11 12.27
CA ARG A 306 35.13 9.31 13.73
C ARG A 306 34.97 10.77 14.14
N ALA A 307 35.66 11.68 13.45
CA ALA A 307 35.55 13.11 13.74
C ALA A 307 34.08 13.56 13.62
N SER A 308 33.41 13.17 12.54
CA SER A 308 32.00 13.50 12.32
C SER A 308 31.06 12.92 13.37
N LEU A 309 31.30 11.68 13.82
CA LEU A 309 30.51 11.07 14.90
C LEU A 309 30.73 11.76 16.24
N SER A 310 31.99 12.11 16.57
CA SER A 310 32.34 12.79 17.82
C SER A 310 31.76 14.21 17.88
N GLU A 311 31.84 14.97 16.78
CA GLU A 311 31.19 16.29 16.65
C GLU A 311 29.69 16.26 16.93
N LYS A 312 29.04 15.11 16.74
CA LYS A 312 27.61 14.89 16.94
C LYS A 312 27.28 14.18 18.25
N GLY A 313 28.27 13.86 19.09
CA GLY A 313 28.08 13.10 20.34
C GLY A 313 27.65 11.65 20.12
N LEU A 314 28.00 11.06 18.97
CA LEU A 314 27.68 9.70 18.55
C LEU A 314 28.90 8.76 18.59
N ASP A 315 29.93 9.09 19.37
CA ASP A 315 31.19 8.34 19.52
C ASP A 315 31.15 7.29 20.65
N TYR A 316 29.94 6.84 21.05
CA TYR A 316 29.73 5.85 22.11
C TYR A 316 29.94 4.39 21.67
N PHE A 317 30.34 4.16 20.42
CA PHE A 317 30.57 2.83 19.83
C PHE A 317 31.78 2.85 18.89
N ASP A 318 32.35 1.67 18.60
CA ASP A 318 33.37 1.51 17.56
C ASP A 318 32.71 1.19 16.21
N PRO A 319 32.81 2.06 15.19
CA PRO A 319 32.27 1.77 13.88
C PRO A 319 33.10 0.71 13.15
N HIS A 320 32.47 0.03 12.21
CA HIS A 320 33.09 -0.98 11.37
C HIS A 320 33.16 -0.51 9.92
N LEU A 321 34.22 -0.90 9.22
CA LEU A 321 34.39 -0.74 7.78
C LEU A 321 33.86 -1.98 7.06
N ASP A 322 33.29 -1.78 5.88
CA ASP A 322 32.87 -2.83 4.96
C ASP A 322 33.73 -2.80 3.67
N PRO A 323 34.90 -3.49 3.66
CA PRO A 323 35.81 -3.44 2.53
C PRO A 323 35.16 -3.99 1.25
N GLY A 324 35.00 -3.10 0.27
CA GLY A 324 34.37 -3.44 -1.01
C GLY A 324 32.87 -3.66 -0.92
N GLN A 325 32.20 -3.18 0.14
CA GLN A 325 30.74 -3.24 0.35
C GLN A 325 30.15 -4.65 0.37
N LYS A 326 30.95 -5.64 0.73
CA LYS A 326 30.56 -7.06 0.68
C LYS A 326 29.48 -7.39 1.71
N ALA A 327 29.54 -6.78 2.90
CA ALA A 327 28.52 -6.97 3.93
C ALA A 327 27.22 -6.29 3.49
N ALA A 328 27.28 -5.05 3.02
CA ALA A 328 26.14 -4.31 2.51
C ALA A 328 25.41 -5.09 1.40
N ASP A 329 26.17 -5.63 0.43
CA ASP A 329 25.62 -6.46 -0.65
C ASP A 329 24.92 -7.72 -0.11
N ARG A 330 25.60 -8.51 0.74
CA ARG A 330 25.04 -9.74 1.32
C ARG A 330 23.81 -9.51 2.21
N TRP A 331 23.76 -8.36 2.88
CA TRP A 331 22.67 -8.00 3.78
C TRP A 331 21.52 -7.29 3.05
N GLY A 332 21.59 -7.16 1.71
CA GLY A 332 20.52 -6.53 0.92
C GLY A 332 20.33 -5.05 1.31
N VAL A 333 21.44 -4.34 1.53
CA VAL A 333 21.46 -2.90 1.79
C VAL A 333 21.38 -2.20 0.43
N THR A 334 20.18 -2.18 -0.12
CA THR A 334 19.86 -1.52 -1.39
C THR A 334 19.08 -0.23 -1.14
N GLY A 335 19.36 0.79 -1.95
CA GLY A 335 18.76 2.12 -1.79
C GLY A 335 19.38 2.98 -0.68
N GLY A 336 18.55 3.39 0.29
CA GLY A 336 18.87 4.41 1.29
C GLY A 336 19.32 3.85 2.65
N VAL A 337 19.96 4.70 3.46
CA VAL A 337 20.38 4.41 4.84
C VAL A 337 19.67 5.34 5.84
N PRO A 338 19.46 4.93 7.11
CA PRO A 338 19.98 3.72 7.75
C PRO A 338 19.22 2.46 7.35
N VAL A 339 19.93 1.33 7.30
CA VAL A 339 19.30 0.00 7.28
C VAL A 339 19.63 -0.71 8.58
N ILE A 340 18.60 -1.13 9.32
CA ILE A 340 18.72 -1.63 10.70
C ILE A 340 18.17 -3.05 10.77
N PHE A 341 18.95 -3.93 11.36
CA PHE A 341 18.57 -5.30 11.68
C PHE A 341 18.61 -5.54 13.18
N VAL A 342 17.65 -6.30 13.69
CA VAL A 342 17.69 -6.85 15.06
C VAL A 342 17.85 -8.36 14.96
N LEU A 343 18.88 -8.87 15.64
CA LEU A 343 19.21 -10.28 15.72
C LEU A 343 18.90 -10.81 17.12
N ASP A 344 18.40 -12.05 17.22
CA ASP A 344 18.41 -12.78 18.49
C ASP A 344 19.77 -13.42 18.80
N GLU A 345 19.84 -14.11 19.93
CA GLU A 345 21.04 -14.80 20.41
C GLU A 345 21.49 -15.96 19.50
N GLN A 346 20.61 -16.48 18.64
CA GLN A 346 20.95 -17.48 17.61
C GLN A 346 21.31 -16.83 16.26
N THR A 347 21.52 -15.50 16.23
CA THR A 347 21.81 -14.73 15.01
C THR A 347 20.72 -14.83 13.94
N ARG A 348 19.45 -15.03 14.34
CA ARG A 348 18.30 -14.97 13.43
C ARG A 348 17.77 -13.56 13.35
N ILE A 349 17.44 -13.12 12.14
CA ILE A 349 16.89 -11.79 11.89
C ILE A 349 15.45 -11.76 12.39
N ARG A 350 15.18 -10.93 13.40
CA ARG A 350 13.84 -10.66 13.94
C ARG A 350 13.22 -9.37 13.39
N HIS A 351 14.05 -8.50 12.83
CA HIS A 351 13.62 -7.23 12.28
C HIS A 351 14.58 -6.76 11.20
N ARG A 352 14.02 -6.13 10.17
CA ARG A 352 14.71 -5.31 9.19
C ARG A 352 13.88 -4.04 9.00
N SER A 353 14.53 -2.89 8.96
CA SER A 353 13.93 -1.64 8.50
C SER A 353 14.93 -0.83 7.69
N SER A 354 14.42 0.00 6.77
CA SER A 354 15.21 0.95 5.99
C SER A 354 14.60 2.35 6.15
N GLY A 355 15.46 3.36 6.26
CA GLY A 355 15.07 4.72 6.62
C GLY A 355 14.89 4.90 8.12
N TRP A 356 14.45 6.10 8.52
CA TRP A 356 14.16 6.43 9.91
C TRP A 356 13.06 7.50 10.02
N ASP A 357 11.92 7.12 10.59
CA ASP A 357 10.83 8.00 11.02
C ASP A 357 10.96 8.29 12.52
N THR A 358 11.32 9.53 12.84
CA THR A 358 11.50 9.99 14.23
C THR A 358 10.22 9.92 15.07
N SER A 359 9.04 9.85 14.45
CA SER A 359 7.77 9.80 15.18
C SER A 359 7.47 8.41 15.77
N ARG A 360 8.10 7.35 15.25
CA ARG A 360 7.65 5.97 15.53
C ARG A 360 8.78 4.95 15.69
N ASP A 361 9.82 5.02 14.86
CA ASP A 361 10.81 3.94 14.74
C ASP A 361 11.60 3.70 16.03
N ALA A 362 11.84 4.76 16.82
CA ALA A 362 12.49 4.64 18.12
C ALA A 362 11.69 3.74 19.08
N ALA A 363 10.36 3.87 19.12
CA ALA A 363 9.50 3.07 19.99
C ALA A 363 9.48 1.61 19.55
N ILE A 364 9.32 1.36 18.25
CA ILE A 364 9.33 0.01 17.66
C ILE A 364 10.67 -0.67 17.91
N LEU A 365 11.77 0.03 17.62
CA LEU A 365 13.11 -0.53 17.79
C LEU A 365 13.38 -0.86 19.26
N ARG A 366 12.92 -0.02 20.19
CA ARG A 366 12.99 -0.29 21.63
C ARG A 366 12.25 -1.56 22.01
N MET A 367 11.02 -1.74 21.53
CA MET A 367 10.21 -2.92 21.79
C MET A 367 10.83 -4.19 21.20
N LYS A 368 11.33 -4.12 19.96
CA LYS A 368 11.96 -5.25 19.26
C LYS A 368 13.29 -5.65 19.89
N LEU A 369 14.13 -4.69 20.29
CA LEU A 369 15.37 -4.97 21.00
C LEU A 369 15.10 -5.54 22.39
N ALA A 370 14.10 -5.03 23.11
CA ALA A 370 13.68 -5.62 24.38
C ALA A 370 13.26 -7.09 24.21
N ARG A 371 12.46 -7.38 23.17
CA ARG A 371 12.02 -8.73 22.83
C ARG A 371 13.18 -9.65 22.44
N ALA A 372 14.14 -9.15 21.64
CA ALA A 372 15.32 -9.91 21.23
C ALA A 372 16.27 -10.19 22.40
N ALA A 373 16.41 -9.22 23.32
CA ALA A 373 17.26 -9.34 24.51
C ALA A 373 16.65 -10.19 25.64
N GLY A 374 15.41 -10.66 25.50
CA GLY A 374 14.72 -11.44 26.54
C GLY A 374 14.31 -10.62 27.76
N VAL A 375 14.29 -9.28 27.67
CA VAL A 375 13.78 -8.41 28.75
C VAL A 375 12.28 -8.14 28.58
N ARG A 376 11.66 -7.58 29.62
CA ARG A 376 10.28 -7.10 29.55
C ARG A 376 10.13 -6.07 28.42
N VAL A 377 9.27 -6.38 27.46
CA VAL A 377 8.92 -5.46 26.37
C VAL A 377 8.06 -4.33 26.93
N PRO A 378 8.47 -3.04 26.81
CA PRO A 378 7.59 -1.94 27.14
C PRO A 378 6.45 -1.86 26.11
N MET A 379 5.21 -1.76 26.53
CA MET A 379 4.07 -1.65 25.62
C MET A 379 3.91 -0.20 25.16
N LEU A 380 4.53 0.15 24.02
CA LEU A 380 4.55 1.52 23.49
C LEU A 380 3.55 1.66 22.33
N LEU A 381 2.26 1.66 22.69
CA LEU A 381 1.16 1.93 21.76
C LEU A 381 0.97 3.45 21.57
N ASP A 382 0.41 3.87 20.44
CA ASP A 382 -0.02 5.26 20.25
C ASP A 382 -1.27 5.53 21.11
N PRO A 383 -1.19 6.41 22.12
CA PRO A 383 -2.33 6.68 23.01
C PRO A 383 -3.43 7.52 22.34
N THR A 384 -3.11 8.23 21.26
CA THR A 384 -3.99 9.21 20.60
C THR A 384 -4.40 8.82 19.18
N GLY A 385 -3.78 7.79 18.63
CA GLY A 385 -3.96 7.30 17.27
C GLY A 385 -3.77 5.80 17.17
N TYR A 386 -3.51 5.31 15.96
CA TYR A 386 -3.40 3.88 15.69
C TYR A 386 -1.95 3.43 15.68
N SER A 387 -1.68 2.25 16.26
CA SER A 387 -0.32 1.76 16.43
C SER A 387 0.19 0.99 15.21
N GLY A 388 -0.69 0.35 14.44
CA GLY A 388 -0.34 -0.52 13.31
C GLY A 388 -0.03 -1.96 13.71
N ASN A 389 -0.15 -2.86 12.73
CA ASN A 389 -0.09 -4.32 12.93
C ASN A 389 1.29 -4.82 13.39
N ASP A 390 2.35 -4.17 12.91
CA ASP A 390 3.75 -4.49 13.21
C ASP A 390 4.13 -4.23 14.66
N VAL A 391 3.44 -3.34 15.38
CA VAL A 391 3.61 -3.15 16.83
C VAL A 391 2.99 -4.31 17.60
N CYS A 392 1.78 -4.74 17.22
CA CYS A 392 1.09 -5.88 17.82
C CYS A 392 1.92 -7.16 17.67
N GLY A 393 2.50 -7.37 16.48
CA GLY A 393 3.31 -8.54 16.14
C GLY A 393 4.61 -8.69 16.93
N ILE A 394 5.03 -7.71 17.74
CA ILE A 394 6.19 -7.85 18.61
C ILE A 394 5.90 -8.78 19.80
N CYS A 395 4.68 -8.74 20.32
CA CYS A 395 4.24 -9.59 21.44
C CYS A 395 3.30 -10.71 20.99
N HIS A 396 2.47 -10.46 19.97
CA HIS A 396 1.49 -11.40 19.40
C HIS A 396 2.00 -11.98 18.07
N GLU A 397 3.15 -12.66 18.13
CA GLU A 397 3.89 -13.14 16.95
C GLU A 397 3.06 -14.13 16.11
N GLN A 398 2.34 -15.06 16.77
CA GLN A 398 1.52 -16.06 16.08
C GLN A 398 0.27 -15.42 15.44
N GLU A 399 -0.43 -14.52 16.14
CA GLU A 399 -1.59 -13.81 15.60
C GLU A 399 -1.19 -12.93 14.42
N TYR A 400 -0.07 -12.23 14.51
CA TYR A 400 0.47 -11.43 13.40
C TYR A 400 0.89 -12.31 12.21
N ALA A 401 1.58 -13.42 12.46
CA ALA A 401 1.97 -14.35 11.41
C ALA A 401 0.75 -14.93 10.69
N THR A 402 -0.30 -15.33 11.42
CA THR A 402 -1.54 -15.87 10.82
C THR A 402 -2.39 -14.81 10.12
N TRP A 403 -2.40 -13.56 10.61
CA TRP A 403 -3.08 -12.45 9.94
C TRP A 403 -2.56 -12.22 8.52
N LYS A 404 -1.24 -12.35 8.30
CA LYS A 404 -0.63 -12.23 6.96
C LYS A 404 -1.16 -13.23 5.93
N TYR A 405 -1.77 -14.33 6.37
CA TYR A 405 -2.40 -15.33 5.49
C TYR A 405 -3.86 -15.00 5.13
N THR A 406 -4.39 -13.87 5.61
CA THR A 406 -5.75 -13.44 5.31
C THR A 406 -5.74 -12.37 4.22
N LYS A 407 -6.80 -12.32 3.40
CA LYS A 407 -6.99 -11.24 2.41
C LYS A 407 -7.18 -9.86 3.05
N HIS A 408 -7.38 -9.78 4.37
CA HIS A 408 -7.37 -8.53 5.12
C HIS A 408 -5.97 -7.88 5.13
N ALA A 409 -4.91 -8.68 5.21
CA ALA A 409 -3.54 -8.17 5.22
C ALA A 409 -3.13 -7.50 3.92
N THR A 410 -3.69 -7.95 2.78
CA THR A 410 -3.43 -7.41 1.44
C THR A 410 -4.61 -6.61 0.89
N ALA A 411 -5.57 -6.21 1.73
CA ALA A 411 -6.77 -5.50 1.28
C ALA A 411 -6.41 -4.20 0.55
N PHE A 412 -5.49 -3.39 1.08
CA PHE A 412 -5.09 -2.15 0.40
C PHE A 412 -4.44 -2.39 -0.96
N ASP A 413 -3.70 -3.49 -1.11
CA ASP A 413 -3.04 -3.83 -2.37
C ASP A 413 -4.06 -4.05 -3.49
N THR A 414 -5.27 -4.52 -3.18
CA THR A 414 -6.34 -4.61 -4.19
C THR A 414 -6.73 -3.24 -4.72
N LEU A 415 -6.72 -2.19 -3.90
CA LEU A 415 -6.99 -0.83 -4.40
C LEU A 415 -5.86 -0.34 -5.29
N VAL A 416 -4.61 -0.68 -4.97
CA VAL A 416 -3.45 -0.33 -5.80
C VAL A 416 -3.53 -1.05 -7.15
N THR A 417 -3.82 -2.35 -7.16
CA THR A 417 -4.06 -3.11 -8.40
C THR A 417 -5.18 -2.48 -9.23
N HIS A 418 -6.26 -1.96 -8.64
CA HIS A 418 -7.33 -1.35 -9.44
C HIS A 418 -7.14 0.16 -9.69
N GLY A 419 -6.01 0.76 -9.33
CA GLY A 419 -5.80 2.21 -9.45
C GLY A 419 -6.74 3.05 -8.58
N ALA A 420 -7.36 2.44 -7.57
CA ALA A 420 -8.38 3.01 -6.71
C ALA A 420 -7.85 3.38 -5.30
N ASN A 421 -6.53 3.33 -5.08
CA ASN A 421 -5.92 3.58 -3.76
C ASN A 421 -6.00 5.05 -3.30
N ARG A 422 -6.66 5.93 -4.07
CA ARG A 422 -7.00 7.32 -3.71
C ARG A 422 -8.51 7.56 -3.54
N ARG A 423 -9.34 6.54 -3.78
CA ARG A 423 -10.80 6.60 -3.72
C ARG A 423 -11.27 6.60 -2.28
N THR A 424 -11.89 7.71 -1.87
CA THR A 424 -12.36 7.93 -0.49
C THR A 424 -13.56 7.06 -0.14
N ASP A 425 -14.39 6.71 -1.14
CA ASP A 425 -15.49 5.76 -1.06
C ASP A 425 -15.02 4.30 -0.89
N CYS A 426 -13.76 3.99 -1.21
CA CYS A 426 -13.19 2.64 -1.07
C CYS A 426 -12.29 2.51 0.17
N VAL A 427 -11.44 3.51 0.42
CA VAL A 427 -10.30 3.37 1.34
C VAL A 427 -10.72 3.01 2.77
N GLY A 428 -11.90 3.44 3.22
CA GLY A 428 -12.39 3.21 4.58
C GLY A 428 -12.49 1.74 4.99
N CYS A 429 -12.69 0.83 4.03
CA CYS A 429 -12.71 -0.63 4.28
C CYS A 429 -11.35 -1.31 4.06
N HIS A 430 -10.33 -0.57 3.60
CA HIS A 430 -9.03 -1.10 3.17
C HIS A 430 -7.85 -0.58 4.00
N VAL A 431 -8.12 0.26 5.00
CA VAL A 431 -7.12 0.82 5.92
C VAL A 431 -7.65 0.86 7.35
N VAL A 432 -6.76 1.14 8.29
CA VAL A 432 -7.09 1.32 9.70
C VAL A 432 -7.44 2.79 9.98
N GLY A 433 -8.64 3.04 10.52
CA GLY A 433 -9.00 4.32 11.14
C GLY A 433 -9.21 5.49 10.17
N PHE A 434 -9.57 5.25 8.91
CA PHE A 434 -9.92 6.34 7.99
C PHE A 434 -11.02 7.24 8.57
N ASP A 435 -10.91 8.56 8.36
CA ASP A 435 -11.71 9.63 8.99
C ASP A 435 -11.68 9.70 10.52
N GLN A 436 -10.87 8.86 11.17
CA GLN A 436 -10.68 8.89 12.62
C GLN A 436 -9.37 9.57 12.97
N LYS A 437 -9.34 10.28 14.09
CA LYS A 437 -8.14 10.97 14.57
C LYS A 437 -6.99 9.96 14.73
N GLY A 438 -5.85 10.28 14.11
CA GLY A 438 -4.64 9.46 14.16
C GLY A 438 -4.68 8.21 13.26
N GLY A 439 -5.76 7.97 12.51
CA GLY A 439 -5.84 6.86 11.56
C GLY A 439 -5.22 7.19 10.20
N TYR A 440 -5.50 6.34 9.21
CA TYR A 440 -4.98 6.53 7.86
C TYR A 440 -5.45 7.84 7.23
N ASP A 441 -4.54 8.55 6.58
CA ASP A 441 -4.86 9.71 5.75
C ASP A 441 -3.96 9.80 4.51
N PHE A 442 -4.50 10.40 3.45
CA PHE A 442 -3.82 10.51 2.16
C PHE A 442 -2.65 11.49 2.14
N ARG A 443 -2.50 12.36 3.13
CA ARG A 443 -1.37 13.29 3.18
C ARG A 443 -0.11 12.60 3.72
N ARG A 444 -0.26 11.78 4.77
CA ARG A 444 0.83 11.02 5.39
C ARG A 444 1.06 9.66 4.73
N GLN A 445 0.01 9.03 4.20
CA GLN A 445 0.04 7.66 3.64
C GLN A 445 0.79 6.66 4.54
N PRO A 446 0.39 6.52 5.82
CA PRO A 446 1.11 5.67 6.76
C PRO A 446 0.96 4.19 6.38
N ARG A 447 2.00 3.61 5.77
CA ARG A 447 2.01 2.20 5.30
C ARG A 447 1.65 1.19 6.39
N HIS A 448 1.97 1.46 7.66
CA HIS A 448 1.64 0.57 8.78
C HIS A 448 0.13 0.52 9.12
N LEU A 449 -0.68 1.43 8.56
CA LEU A 449 -2.13 1.45 8.68
C LEU A 449 -2.84 0.99 7.41
N GLU A 450 -2.10 0.56 6.37
CA GLU A 450 -2.69 -0.05 5.19
C GLU A 450 -3.17 -1.47 5.49
N GLY A 451 -4.23 -1.89 4.80
CA GLY A 451 -4.89 -3.17 5.00
C GLY A 451 -5.94 -3.12 6.12
N VAL A 452 -6.69 -4.20 6.24
CA VAL A 452 -7.60 -4.41 7.38
C VAL A 452 -6.77 -5.02 8.52
N GLY A 453 -6.32 -4.14 9.42
CA GLY A 453 -5.41 -4.48 10.50
C GLY A 453 -6.06 -5.03 11.77
N CYS A 454 -5.22 -5.38 12.75
CA CYS A 454 -5.61 -5.78 14.10
C CYS A 454 -6.60 -4.77 14.70
N GLU A 455 -6.31 -3.47 14.56
CA GLU A 455 -7.09 -2.40 15.16
C GLU A 455 -8.43 -2.15 14.44
N SER A 456 -8.63 -2.68 13.23
CA SER A 456 -9.95 -2.68 12.57
C SER A 456 -10.92 -3.66 13.25
N CYS A 457 -10.41 -4.76 13.81
CA CYS A 457 -11.23 -5.79 14.47
C CYS A 457 -11.26 -5.64 16.01
N HIS A 458 -10.14 -5.24 16.60
CA HIS A 458 -9.93 -5.22 18.05
C HIS A 458 -9.94 -3.81 18.66
N GLY A 459 -10.13 -2.77 17.84
CA GLY A 459 -10.10 -1.37 18.26
C GLY A 459 -8.69 -0.80 18.35
N ARG A 460 -8.59 0.52 18.55
CA ARG A 460 -7.33 1.26 18.70
C ARG A 460 -6.51 0.68 19.86
N GLY A 461 -5.25 0.33 19.62
CA GLY A 461 -4.39 -0.34 20.59
C GLY A 461 -4.90 -1.71 21.05
N GLY A 462 -5.86 -2.31 20.35
CA GLY A 462 -6.56 -3.51 20.77
C GLY A 462 -7.29 -3.34 22.11
N PRO A 463 -7.56 -4.43 22.84
CA PRO A 463 -8.21 -4.35 24.15
C PRO A 463 -7.36 -3.63 25.22
N HIS A 464 -6.09 -3.30 24.93
CA HIS A 464 -5.24 -2.55 25.87
C HIS A 464 -5.66 -1.10 26.02
N LEU A 465 -6.11 -0.45 24.94
CA LEU A 465 -6.59 0.93 24.96
C LEU A 465 -8.11 1.03 24.71
N SER A 466 -8.70 -0.02 24.15
CA SER A 466 -10.13 -0.07 23.78
C SER A 466 -10.80 -1.38 24.27
N PRO A 467 -10.84 -1.66 25.58
CA PRO A 467 -11.33 -2.94 26.12
C PRO A 467 -12.80 -3.23 25.78
N ASP A 468 -13.61 -2.19 25.60
CA ASP A 468 -15.05 -2.30 25.31
C ASP A 468 -15.39 -2.13 23.82
N PHE A 469 -14.38 -2.11 22.94
CA PHE A 469 -14.60 -1.92 21.50
C PHE A 469 -15.45 -3.03 20.89
N VAL A 470 -15.16 -4.28 21.25
CA VAL A 470 -15.94 -5.43 20.81
C VAL A 470 -16.98 -5.74 21.89
N PRO A 471 -18.28 -5.71 21.57
CA PRO A 471 -19.31 -6.02 22.56
C PRO A 471 -19.22 -7.48 22.99
N LYS A 472 -19.74 -7.78 24.18
CA LYS A 472 -19.96 -9.16 24.63
C LYS A 472 -21.20 -9.73 23.95
N ALA A 473 -21.16 -11.02 23.60
CA ALA A 473 -22.30 -11.69 23.00
C ALA A 473 -23.46 -11.82 24.00
N THR A 474 -24.68 -11.56 23.53
CA THR A 474 -25.90 -11.57 24.37
C THR A 474 -26.25 -12.96 24.91
N THR A 475 -25.99 -14.00 24.12
CA THR A 475 -26.28 -15.41 24.45
C THR A 475 -25.16 -16.10 25.21
N ARG A 476 -23.95 -15.53 25.17
CA ARG A 476 -22.71 -16.06 25.78
C ARG A 476 -21.81 -14.91 26.24
N PRO A 477 -22.09 -14.29 27.40
CA PRO A 477 -21.39 -13.09 27.87
C PRO A 477 -19.87 -13.26 28.07
N GLU A 478 -19.37 -14.49 28.09
CA GLU A 478 -17.95 -14.82 28.11
C GLU A 478 -17.26 -14.67 26.74
N GLN A 479 -18.02 -14.49 25.65
CA GLN A 479 -17.53 -14.35 24.29
C GLN A 479 -17.74 -12.93 23.76
N HIS A 480 -16.83 -12.50 22.88
CA HIS A 480 -16.97 -11.24 22.16
C HIS A 480 -17.75 -11.47 20.86
N ASP A 481 -18.69 -10.57 20.57
CA ASP A 481 -19.46 -10.54 19.34
C ASP A 481 -18.79 -9.61 18.31
N TYR A 482 -18.17 -10.22 17.30
CA TYR A 482 -17.50 -9.50 16.23
C TYR A 482 -18.41 -9.18 15.04
N GLU A 483 -19.65 -9.69 15.01
CA GLU A 483 -20.55 -9.51 13.87
C GLU A 483 -20.82 -8.03 13.53
N PRO A 484 -21.04 -7.13 14.51
CA PRO A 484 -21.21 -5.71 14.21
C PRO A 484 -19.95 -5.08 13.61
N ILE A 485 -18.76 -5.57 13.98
CA ILE A 485 -17.48 -5.05 13.49
C ILE A 485 -17.29 -5.49 12.04
N CYS A 486 -17.54 -6.77 11.73
CA CYS A 486 -17.44 -7.29 10.35
C CYS A 486 -18.41 -6.57 9.40
N SER A 487 -19.63 -6.28 9.88
CA SER A 487 -20.71 -5.70 9.07
C SER A 487 -20.49 -4.21 8.73
N THR A 488 -19.49 -3.55 9.32
CA THR A 488 -19.12 -2.18 8.94
C THR A 488 -18.60 -2.14 7.49
N CYS A 489 -17.86 -3.17 7.07
CA CYS A 489 -17.34 -3.32 5.71
C CYS A 489 -18.13 -4.39 4.92
N HIS A 490 -18.47 -5.52 5.54
CA HIS A 490 -19.20 -6.62 4.90
C HIS A 490 -20.71 -6.44 5.02
N ASN A 491 -21.23 -5.50 4.24
CA ASN A 491 -22.65 -5.21 4.13
C ASN A 491 -23.17 -5.50 2.70
N PRO A 492 -24.50 -5.44 2.46
CA PRO A 492 -25.08 -5.75 1.15
C PRO A 492 -24.53 -4.91 -0.01
N GLN A 493 -24.00 -3.71 0.23
CA GLN A 493 -23.42 -2.84 -0.80
C GLN A 493 -22.02 -3.30 -1.23
N HIS A 494 -21.22 -3.86 -0.31
CA HIS A 494 -19.79 -4.13 -0.53
C HIS A 494 -19.44 -5.63 -0.57
N SER A 495 -20.30 -6.50 -0.04
CA SER A 495 -20.01 -7.94 0.07
C SER A 495 -21.27 -8.79 -0.14
N LEU A 496 -21.49 -9.23 -1.38
CA LEU A 496 -22.54 -10.19 -1.69
C LEU A 496 -22.28 -11.54 -1.02
N GLY A 497 -23.34 -12.14 -0.47
CA GLY A 497 -23.29 -13.46 0.14
C GLY A 497 -22.41 -13.55 1.39
N PHE A 498 -22.13 -12.42 2.06
CA PHE A 498 -21.47 -12.46 3.36
C PHE A 498 -22.39 -13.10 4.40
N ASP A 499 -21.92 -14.21 4.97
CA ASP A 499 -22.53 -14.86 6.12
C ASP A 499 -21.49 -14.91 7.25
N TYR A 500 -21.75 -14.21 8.34
CA TYR A 500 -20.79 -14.08 9.44
C TYR A 500 -20.35 -15.44 9.99
N ALA A 501 -21.30 -16.36 10.19
CA ALA A 501 -21.03 -17.67 10.78
C ALA A 501 -20.09 -18.53 9.91
N THR A 502 -20.25 -18.48 8.59
CA THR A 502 -19.46 -19.25 7.63
C THR A 502 -18.10 -18.59 7.34
N PHE A 503 -18.02 -17.26 7.36
CA PHE A 503 -16.80 -16.54 7.01
C PHE A 503 -15.83 -16.37 8.18
N ARG A 504 -16.32 -16.15 9.41
CA ARG A 504 -15.47 -15.93 10.60
C ARG A 504 -14.41 -17.02 10.82
N PRO A 505 -14.68 -18.33 10.65
CA PRO A 505 -13.65 -19.36 10.82
C PRO A 505 -12.44 -19.19 9.89
N ARG A 506 -12.61 -18.56 8.71
CA ARG A 506 -11.55 -18.40 7.70
C ARG A 506 -10.46 -17.40 8.09
N ILE A 507 -10.76 -16.51 9.03
CA ILE A 507 -9.83 -15.49 9.54
C ILE A 507 -9.40 -15.78 10.99
N SER A 508 -9.74 -16.95 11.53
CA SER A 508 -9.39 -17.31 12.90
C SER A 508 -7.89 -17.56 13.03
N HIS A 509 -7.20 -16.74 13.83
CA HIS A 509 -5.78 -16.93 14.15
C HIS A 509 -5.48 -18.35 14.62
N ARG A 510 -6.27 -18.88 15.55
CA ARG A 510 -6.12 -20.24 16.07
C ARG A 510 -6.28 -21.31 14.98
N ARG A 511 -7.26 -21.17 14.08
CA ARG A 511 -7.48 -22.14 13.01
C ARG A 511 -6.32 -22.12 12.01
N ILE A 512 -5.92 -20.93 11.56
CA ILE A 512 -4.81 -20.78 10.60
C ILE A 512 -3.50 -21.27 11.23
N ALA A 513 -3.27 -21.01 12.52
CA ALA A 513 -2.11 -21.54 13.23
C ALA A 513 -2.05 -23.07 13.20
N ALA A 514 -3.20 -23.74 13.31
CA ALA A 514 -3.30 -25.21 13.31
C ALA A 514 -3.24 -25.86 11.92
N MET A 515 -3.33 -25.08 10.83
CA MET A 515 -3.23 -25.60 9.46
C MET A 515 -1.81 -26.07 9.12
N SER A 516 -1.71 -26.99 8.16
CA SER A 516 -0.46 -27.33 7.48
C SER A 516 0.04 -26.17 6.61
N ASN A 517 1.33 -26.21 6.23
CA ASN A 517 1.91 -25.21 5.33
C ASN A 517 1.18 -25.19 3.97
N ALA A 518 0.81 -26.35 3.42
CA ALA A 518 0.05 -26.46 2.17
C ALA A 518 -1.32 -25.76 2.25
N GLU A 519 -2.09 -26.03 3.30
CA GLU A 519 -3.40 -25.38 3.52
C GLU A 519 -3.25 -23.85 3.65
N ARG A 520 -2.18 -23.36 4.28
CA ARG A 520 -1.91 -21.91 4.37
C ARG A 520 -1.54 -21.30 3.02
N ILE A 521 -0.82 -22.02 2.17
CA ILE A 521 -0.51 -21.57 0.80
C ILE A 521 -1.80 -21.46 -0.02
N GLU A 522 -2.72 -22.41 0.12
CA GLU A 522 -4.03 -22.36 -0.56
C GLU A 522 -4.85 -21.12 -0.14
N LEU A 523 -4.75 -20.68 1.12
CA LEU A 523 -5.38 -19.43 1.57
C LEU A 523 -4.82 -18.17 0.87
N LEU A 524 -3.52 -18.17 0.55
CA LEU A 524 -2.87 -17.08 -0.17
C LEU A 524 -3.22 -17.08 -1.65
N GLY A 525 -3.17 -18.25 -2.30
CA GLY A 525 -3.34 -18.42 -3.75
C GLY A 525 -4.79 -18.57 -4.23
N GLY A 526 -5.72 -18.96 -3.37
CA GLY A 526 -7.10 -19.20 -3.78
C GLY A 526 -7.88 -17.91 -4.04
N SER A 527 -8.57 -17.83 -5.17
CA SER A 527 -9.73 -16.94 -5.40
C SER A 527 -10.92 -17.28 -4.47
N GLY A 528 -10.74 -18.24 -3.55
CA GLY A 528 -11.82 -19.00 -2.95
C GLY A 528 -12.49 -19.90 -4.01
N PRO A 529 -13.30 -20.88 -3.59
CA PRO A 529 -14.22 -21.53 -4.52
C PRO A 529 -15.03 -20.46 -5.24
N GLY A 530 -15.29 -20.65 -6.53
CA GLY A 530 -16.15 -19.80 -7.36
C GLY A 530 -17.37 -19.42 -6.54
N ARG A 531 -17.38 -18.17 -6.07
CA ARG A 531 -18.38 -17.72 -5.10
C ARG A 531 -19.70 -17.80 -5.83
N GLU A 532 -20.59 -18.66 -5.38
CA GLU A 532 -22.00 -18.51 -5.68
C GLU A 532 -22.42 -17.24 -4.95
N LEU A 533 -22.23 -16.10 -5.61
CA LEU A 533 -22.42 -14.75 -5.06
C LEU A 533 -23.86 -14.54 -4.55
N LEU A 534 -24.75 -15.45 -4.96
CA LEU A 534 -26.15 -15.53 -4.62
C LEU A 534 -26.44 -17.00 -4.27
N PRO A 535 -26.32 -17.41 -2.99
CA PRO A 535 -26.62 -18.77 -2.57
C PRO A 535 -28.14 -18.99 -2.64
N SER A 536 -28.67 -19.22 -3.85
CA SER A 536 -30.04 -19.68 -4.08
C SER A 536 -30.01 -21.04 -4.74
N ARG A 537 -30.92 -21.91 -4.31
CA ARG A 537 -31.22 -23.20 -4.98
C ARG A 537 -32.31 -23.05 -6.05
N ALA A 538 -32.75 -21.83 -6.33
CA ALA A 538 -33.76 -21.56 -7.33
C ALA A 538 -33.25 -21.96 -8.72
N ASP A 539 -34.18 -22.43 -9.53
CA ASP A 539 -33.92 -22.65 -10.95
C ASP A 539 -33.78 -21.31 -11.67
N HIS A 540 -32.91 -21.28 -12.67
CA HIS A 540 -32.89 -20.22 -13.66
C HIS A 540 -34.14 -20.37 -14.55
N VAL A 541 -34.74 -19.25 -14.92
CA VAL A 541 -36.03 -19.23 -15.65
C VAL A 541 -35.91 -18.67 -17.07
N GLY A 542 -34.73 -18.15 -17.44
CA GLY A 542 -34.47 -17.52 -18.73
C GLY A 542 -34.85 -16.04 -18.75
N SER A 543 -34.31 -15.32 -19.73
CA SER A 543 -34.51 -13.87 -19.83
C SER A 543 -35.91 -13.51 -20.34
N GLU A 544 -36.59 -14.41 -21.07
CA GLU A 544 -37.98 -14.17 -21.50
C GLU A 544 -38.93 -14.02 -20.30
N ALA A 545 -38.69 -14.73 -19.19
CA ALA A 545 -39.51 -14.63 -17.99
C ALA A 545 -39.50 -13.21 -17.38
N CYS A 546 -38.40 -12.47 -17.56
CA CYS A 546 -38.23 -11.11 -17.05
C CYS A 546 -38.97 -10.05 -17.89
N ARG A 547 -39.19 -10.32 -19.19
CA ARG A 547 -39.60 -9.33 -20.19
C ARG A 547 -40.91 -8.61 -19.87
N SER A 548 -41.89 -9.32 -19.31
CA SER A 548 -43.23 -8.77 -19.07
C SER A 548 -43.27 -7.69 -17.98
N CYS A 549 -42.35 -7.77 -17.00
CA CYS A 549 -42.24 -6.83 -15.90
C CYS A 549 -41.11 -5.81 -16.10
N HIS A 550 -40.05 -6.19 -16.83
CA HIS A 550 -38.84 -5.41 -17.08
C HIS A 550 -38.65 -5.11 -18.58
N GLU A 551 -39.70 -4.61 -19.23
CA GLU A 551 -39.72 -4.42 -20.69
C GLU A 551 -38.59 -3.51 -21.19
N LYS A 552 -38.32 -2.41 -20.46
CA LYS A 552 -37.30 -1.43 -20.85
C LYS A 552 -35.89 -2.01 -20.74
N GLU A 553 -35.60 -2.65 -19.61
CA GLU A 553 -34.31 -3.29 -19.35
C GLU A 553 -34.06 -4.41 -20.34
N TYR A 554 -35.07 -5.25 -20.61
CA TYR A 554 -35.00 -6.33 -21.58
C TYR A 554 -34.72 -5.79 -22.99
N ALA A 555 -35.40 -4.71 -23.41
CA ALA A 555 -35.19 -4.11 -24.73
C ALA A 555 -33.75 -3.58 -24.90
N THR A 556 -33.20 -2.91 -23.88
CA THR A 556 -31.81 -2.46 -23.88
C THR A 556 -30.84 -3.65 -23.96
N TRP A 557 -30.96 -4.62 -23.05
CA TRP A 557 -30.09 -5.79 -22.99
C TRP A 557 -30.12 -6.62 -24.28
N GLN A 558 -31.31 -6.87 -24.85
CA GLN A 558 -31.48 -7.72 -26.03
C GLN A 558 -30.70 -7.19 -27.24
N THR A 559 -30.57 -5.87 -27.37
CA THR A 559 -29.81 -5.25 -28.47
C THR A 559 -28.30 -5.27 -28.25
N GLY A 560 -27.84 -5.51 -27.02
CA GLY A 560 -26.43 -5.48 -26.64
C GLY A 560 -25.68 -6.78 -26.96
N PRO A 561 -24.33 -6.77 -26.82
CA PRO A 561 -23.49 -7.94 -27.08
C PRO A 561 -23.86 -9.18 -26.25
N HIS A 562 -24.24 -9.00 -24.99
CA HIS A 562 -24.64 -10.10 -24.10
C HIS A 562 -25.87 -10.87 -24.61
N GLY A 563 -26.88 -10.16 -25.12
CA GLY A 563 -28.06 -10.76 -25.76
C GLY A 563 -27.75 -11.52 -27.05
N HIS A 564 -26.57 -11.28 -27.66
CA HIS A 564 -26.10 -11.89 -28.90
C HIS A 564 -24.97 -12.91 -28.72
N ALA A 565 -24.54 -13.18 -27.49
CA ALA A 565 -23.34 -13.97 -27.20
C ALA A 565 -23.36 -15.41 -27.77
N GLY A 566 -24.53 -16.06 -27.82
CA GLY A 566 -24.63 -17.39 -28.45
C GLY A 566 -24.44 -17.34 -29.95
N LYS A 567 -24.99 -16.32 -30.62
CA LYS A 567 -24.83 -16.13 -32.08
C LYS A 567 -23.38 -15.89 -32.47
N THR A 568 -22.60 -15.21 -31.62
CA THR A 568 -21.17 -15.01 -31.87
C THR A 568 -20.40 -16.33 -31.80
N LEU A 569 -20.78 -17.26 -30.90
CA LEU A 569 -20.18 -18.60 -30.87
C LEU A 569 -20.57 -19.44 -32.09
N GLU A 570 -21.83 -19.37 -32.53
CA GLU A 570 -22.28 -20.06 -33.75
C GLU A 570 -21.50 -19.57 -34.97
N ALA A 571 -21.36 -18.25 -35.13
CA ALA A 571 -20.60 -17.65 -36.22
C ALA A 571 -19.11 -18.04 -36.19
N ALA A 572 -18.54 -18.20 -34.99
CA ALA A 572 -17.15 -18.63 -34.81
C ALA A 572 -16.95 -20.15 -34.92
N GLY A 573 -18.02 -20.95 -35.07
CA GLY A 573 -17.95 -22.41 -35.09
C GLY A 573 -17.61 -23.04 -33.72
N LYS A 574 -17.73 -22.28 -32.63
CA LYS A 574 -17.36 -22.67 -31.26
C LYS A 574 -18.55 -23.02 -30.35
N ALA A 575 -19.75 -23.09 -30.91
CA ALA A 575 -21.00 -23.34 -30.17
C ALA A 575 -21.10 -24.70 -29.47
N GLY A 576 -20.13 -25.61 -29.65
CA GLY A 576 -20.03 -26.89 -28.95
C GLY A 576 -18.95 -26.94 -27.86
N GLU A 577 -18.14 -25.88 -27.70
CA GLU A 577 -17.01 -25.86 -26.76
C GLU A 577 -17.51 -25.48 -25.36
N ALA A 578 -17.37 -26.41 -24.39
CA ALA A 578 -17.88 -26.22 -23.03
C ALA A 578 -17.31 -24.97 -22.35
N ASP A 579 -16.02 -24.70 -22.53
CA ASP A 579 -15.34 -23.53 -21.95
C ASP A 579 -15.88 -22.21 -22.51
N CYS A 580 -16.22 -22.18 -23.81
CA CYS A 580 -16.87 -21.02 -24.42
C CYS A 580 -18.33 -20.87 -23.93
N LEU A 581 -19.07 -21.98 -23.83
CA LEU A 581 -20.46 -21.97 -23.39
C LEU A 581 -20.61 -21.49 -21.94
N ALA A 582 -19.60 -21.71 -21.09
CA ALA A 582 -19.57 -21.21 -19.72
C ALA A 582 -19.71 -19.67 -19.64
N CYS A 583 -19.15 -18.94 -20.60
CA CYS A 583 -19.18 -17.47 -20.65
C CYS A 583 -20.23 -16.88 -21.60
N HIS A 584 -20.73 -17.66 -22.56
CA HIS A 584 -21.63 -17.18 -23.63
C HIS A 584 -23.08 -17.65 -23.50
N THR A 585 -23.41 -18.42 -22.46
CA THR A 585 -24.78 -18.89 -22.17
C THR A 585 -25.20 -18.52 -20.76
N THR A 586 -26.50 -18.62 -20.47
CA THR A 586 -27.04 -18.33 -19.15
C THR A 586 -26.86 -19.55 -18.27
N ALA A 587 -26.03 -19.40 -17.23
CA ALA A 587 -25.87 -20.38 -16.16
C ALA A 587 -25.57 -21.81 -16.66
N TYR A 588 -24.53 -21.95 -17.50
CA TYR A 588 -24.12 -23.23 -18.07
C TYR A 588 -23.98 -24.34 -17.01
N GLY A 589 -24.73 -25.43 -17.17
CA GLY A 589 -24.69 -26.58 -16.25
C GLY A 589 -25.32 -26.35 -14.87
N LYS A 590 -25.95 -25.20 -14.62
CA LYS A 590 -26.66 -24.89 -13.36
C LYS A 590 -28.15 -25.27 -13.43
N PRO A 591 -28.85 -25.42 -12.29
CA PRO A 591 -30.29 -25.71 -12.26
C PRO A 591 -31.10 -24.69 -13.05
N GLY A 592 -31.94 -25.14 -13.98
CA GLY A 592 -32.69 -24.29 -14.92
C GLY A 592 -31.86 -23.56 -16.00
N GLY A 593 -30.53 -23.64 -15.94
CA GLY A 593 -29.62 -22.98 -16.87
C GLY A 593 -29.33 -23.77 -18.15
N PHE A 594 -28.44 -23.25 -19.01
CA PHE A 594 -28.12 -23.87 -20.29
C PHE A 594 -27.52 -25.27 -20.07
N ARG A 595 -28.20 -26.29 -20.60
CA ARG A 595 -27.79 -27.70 -20.44
C ARG A 595 -26.51 -28.04 -21.23
N PRO A 596 -25.53 -28.73 -20.63
CA PRO A 596 -24.37 -29.26 -21.35
C PRO A 596 -24.75 -30.29 -22.43
N GLY A 597 -23.99 -30.34 -23.52
CA GLY A 597 -24.10 -31.37 -24.55
C GLY A 597 -25.29 -31.25 -25.51
N VAL A 598 -26.08 -30.18 -25.45
CA VAL A 598 -27.16 -29.93 -26.43
C VAL A 598 -26.78 -28.80 -27.40
N PRO A 599 -27.29 -28.82 -28.66
CA PRO A 599 -27.04 -27.75 -29.60
C PRO A 599 -27.53 -26.41 -29.07
N ILE A 600 -26.75 -25.34 -29.27
CA ILE A 600 -27.09 -23.99 -28.76
C ILE A 600 -28.45 -23.49 -29.24
N ALA A 601 -28.80 -23.77 -30.51
CA ALA A 601 -30.10 -23.44 -31.09
C ALA A 601 -31.30 -24.13 -30.42
N SER A 602 -31.08 -25.20 -29.64
CA SER A 602 -32.16 -25.92 -28.95
C SER A 602 -32.68 -25.22 -27.69
N GLN A 603 -31.95 -24.20 -27.19
CA GLN A 603 -32.31 -23.45 -25.99
C GLN A 603 -32.14 -21.94 -26.22
N PRO A 604 -32.91 -21.32 -27.14
CA PRO A 604 -32.67 -19.94 -27.59
C PRO A 604 -32.74 -18.89 -26.47
N ASP A 605 -33.53 -19.14 -25.42
CA ASP A 605 -33.61 -18.23 -24.27
C ASP A 605 -32.34 -18.26 -23.39
N LEU A 606 -31.71 -19.43 -23.26
CA LEU A 606 -30.51 -19.63 -22.45
C LEU A 606 -29.21 -19.52 -23.27
N ALA A 607 -29.31 -19.51 -24.61
CA ALA A 607 -28.24 -19.38 -25.59
C ALA A 607 -27.69 -17.93 -25.73
N ARG A 608 -27.51 -17.26 -24.61
CA ARG A 608 -27.08 -15.87 -24.49
C ARG A 608 -26.61 -15.60 -23.07
N VAL A 609 -25.86 -14.53 -22.86
CA VAL A 609 -25.56 -14.03 -21.51
C VAL A 609 -26.80 -13.29 -21.02
N GLY A 610 -27.70 -14.01 -20.37
CA GLY A 610 -29.03 -13.57 -19.92
C GLY A 610 -29.01 -12.69 -18.68
N CYS A 611 -30.17 -12.16 -18.30
CA CYS A 611 -30.34 -11.35 -17.08
C CYS A 611 -29.74 -12.08 -15.85
N GLU A 612 -30.01 -13.38 -15.75
CA GLU A 612 -29.63 -14.20 -14.61
C GLU A 612 -28.13 -14.51 -14.54
N SER A 613 -27.36 -14.26 -15.61
CA SER A 613 -25.89 -14.32 -15.58
C SER A 613 -25.28 -13.23 -14.68
N CYS A 614 -25.98 -12.10 -14.51
CA CYS A 614 -25.55 -10.99 -13.67
C CYS A 614 -26.38 -10.87 -12.39
N HIS A 615 -27.68 -11.12 -12.47
CA HIS A 615 -28.64 -10.88 -11.40
C HIS A 615 -28.94 -12.12 -10.54
N GLY A 616 -28.49 -13.31 -10.96
CA GLY A 616 -28.76 -14.59 -10.32
C GLY A 616 -30.08 -15.25 -10.74
N PRO A 617 -30.39 -16.45 -10.21
CA PRO A 617 -31.55 -17.23 -10.62
C PRO A 617 -32.87 -16.54 -10.21
N GLY A 618 -33.80 -16.44 -11.16
CA GLY A 618 -35.07 -15.75 -11.03
C GLY A 618 -36.24 -16.62 -10.56
N GLY A 619 -36.04 -17.92 -10.30
CA GLY A 619 -37.12 -18.83 -9.88
C GLY A 619 -37.89 -18.35 -8.64
N ASP A 620 -37.19 -17.84 -7.63
CA ASP A 620 -37.80 -17.26 -6.41
C ASP A 620 -38.35 -15.83 -6.62
N HIS A 621 -38.18 -15.26 -7.81
CA HIS A 621 -38.60 -13.91 -8.16
C HIS A 621 -39.90 -13.87 -8.97
N VAL A 622 -40.07 -14.80 -9.91
CA VAL A 622 -41.18 -14.80 -10.87
C VAL A 622 -42.43 -15.56 -10.42
N GLY A 623 -42.37 -16.32 -9.33
CA GLY A 623 -43.46 -17.15 -8.84
C GLY A 623 -44.67 -16.38 -8.27
N ASP A 624 -45.85 -17.01 -8.32
CA ASP A 624 -47.06 -16.46 -7.70
C ASP A 624 -46.89 -16.33 -6.17
N GLY A 625 -47.07 -15.12 -5.65
CA GLY A 625 -46.84 -14.81 -4.24
C GLY A 625 -45.36 -14.71 -3.84
N ALA A 626 -44.43 -14.74 -4.79
CA ALA A 626 -43.01 -14.59 -4.53
C ALA A 626 -42.69 -13.26 -3.84
N ARG A 627 -41.74 -13.31 -2.90
CA ARG A 627 -41.17 -12.12 -2.28
C ARG A 627 -40.27 -11.42 -3.31
N ARG A 628 -40.84 -10.65 -4.24
CA ARG A 628 -40.10 -10.01 -5.36
C ARG A 628 -38.88 -9.18 -4.92
N ARG A 629 -38.87 -8.64 -3.70
CA ARG A 629 -37.76 -7.87 -3.14
C ARG A 629 -36.74 -8.77 -2.43
N GLY A 630 -35.48 -8.66 -2.84
CA GLY A 630 -34.35 -9.39 -2.26
C GLY A 630 -34.22 -10.84 -2.75
N THR A 631 -35.01 -11.26 -3.75
CA THR A 631 -34.91 -12.60 -4.38
C THR A 631 -34.07 -12.64 -5.62
N ILE A 632 -33.72 -11.47 -6.18
CA ILE A 632 -32.79 -11.33 -7.29
C ILE A 632 -31.88 -10.12 -7.01
N LEU A 633 -30.63 -10.16 -7.49
CA LEU A 633 -29.64 -9.13 -7.20
C LEU A 633 -29.96 -7.84 -7.95
N SER A 634 -30.11 -6.72 -7.25
CA SER A 634 -29.99 -5.39 -7.88
C SER A 634 -28.51 -4.96 -7.88
N LEU A 635 -28.02 -4.51 -9.03
CA LEU A 635 -26.64 -4.04 -9.21
C LEU A 635 -26.50 -2.52 -9.06
N GLY A 636 -27.61 -1.77 -9.17
CA GLY A 636 -27.58 -0.30 -9.22
C GLY A 636 -27.08 0.38 -7.94
N ASP A 637 -27.14 -0.34 -6.81
CA ASP A 637 -26.73 0.10 -5.48
C ASP A 637 -25.46 -0.59 -4.96
N LYS A 638 -24.81 -1.41 -5.78
CA LYS A 638 -23.61 -2.17 -5.39
C LYS A 638 -22.33 -1.42 -5.74
N CYS A 639 -21.26 -1.69 -5.00
CA CYS A 639 -19.95 -1.15 -5.34
C CYS A 639 -19.41 -1.81 -6.64
N ASP A 640 -19.14 -0.99 -7.65
CA ASP A 640 -18.69 -1.41 -8.98
C ASP A 640 -17.43 -2.31 -8.90
N THR A 641 -16.48 -1.96 -8.02
CA THR A 641 -15.21 -2.69 -7.89
C THR A 641 -15.30 -3.87 -6.92
N CYS A 642 -16.05 -3.76 -5.81
CA CYS A 642 -16.08 -4.82 -4.80
C CYS A 642 -17.03 -5.97 -5.16
N VAL A 643 -18.09 -5.67 -5.90
CA VAL A 643 -19.19 -6.57 -6.22
C VAL A 643 -19.26 -6.85 -7.72
N ILE A 644 -19.36 -5.81 -8.55
CA ILE A 644 -19.65 -5.99 -9.97
C ILE A 644 -18.46 -6.66 -10.70
N LEU A 645 -17.22 -6.31 -10.34
CA LEU A 645 -16.04 -7.04 -10.83
C LEU A 645 -16.07 -8.54 -10.59
N LYS A 646 -16.62 -9.01 -9.47
CA LYS A 646 -16.68 -10.45 -9.19
C LYS A 646 -17.68 -11.17 -10.07
N ILE A 647 -18.68 -10.45 -10.58
CA ILE A 647 -19.69 -10.96 -11.50
C ILE A 647 -19.11 -10.94 -12.92
N CYS A 648 -18.67 -9.77 -13.38
CA CYS A 648 -18.13 -9.60 -14.73
C CYS A 648 -16.83 -10.38 -14.95
N GLY A 649 -15.93 -10.36 -13.97
CA GLY A 649 -14.62 -11.04 -14.02
C GLY A 649 -14.70 -12.56 -13.98
N SER A 650 -15.89 -13.15 -13.84
CA SER A 650 -16.08 -14.60 -14.06
C SER A 650 -15.95 -14.99 -15.54
N CYS A 651 -16.15 -14.03 -16.45
CA CYS A 651 -16.00 -14.20 -17.89
C CYS A 651 -14.98 -13.22 -18.49
N HIS A 652 -14.87 -12.02 -17.92
CA HIS A 652 -13.95 -10.97 -18.36
C HIS A 652 -12.67 -10.97 -17.50
N ASP A 653 -11.85 -12.00 -17.69
CA ASP A 653 -10.49 -12.07 -17.17
C ASP A 653 -9.47 -11.68 -18.25
N ASP A 654 -8.19 -11.66 -17.90
CA ASP A 654 -7.15 -11.26 -18.86
C ASP A 654 -6.91 -12.27 -20.00
N ALA A 655 -7.39 -13.50 -19.87
CA ALA A 655 -7.33 -14.50 -20.94
C ALA A 655 -8.45 -14.27 -21.98
N ASN A 656 -9.62 -13.80 -21.53
CA ASN A 656 -10.82 -13.67 -22.35
C ASN A 656 -11.13 -12.22 -22.79
N ASP A 657 -10.87 -11.22 -21.93
CA ASP A 657 -11.00 -9.78 -22.21
C ASP A 657 -9.80 -9.00 -21.64
N PRO A 658 -8.66 -9.04 -22.34
CA PRO A 658 -7.43 -8.36 -21.98
C PRO A 658 -7.63 -6.90 -21.48
N GLY A 659 -7.39 -6.66 -20.18
CA GLY A 659 -7.35 -5.31 -19.59
C GLY A 659 -8.71 -4.80 -19.11
N PHE A 660 -9.73 -5.65 -19.07
CA PHE A 660 -11.06 -5.33 -18.56
C PHE A 660 -11.05 -4.70 -17.17
N GLN A 661 -10.24 -5.25 -16.25
CA GLN A 661 -10.13 -4.83 -14.85
C GLN A 661 -9.71 -3.36 -14.63
N PHE A 662 -9.13 -2.71 -15.65
CA PHE A 662 -8.74 -1.29 -15.61
C PHE A 662 -9.75 -0.34 -16.24
N LYS A 663 -10.83 -0.88 -16.84
CA LYS A 663 -11.87 -0.10 -17.53
C LYS A 663 -13.27 -0.43 -17.01
N VAL A 664 -13.34 -1.04 -15.83
CA VAL A 664 -14.56 -1.65 -15.31
C VAL A 664 -15.70 -0.66 -15.24
N GLU A 665 -15.48 0.56 -14.75
CA GLU A 665 -16.56 1.55 -14.68
C GLU A 665 -17.11 1.92 -16.07
N GLU A 666 -16.23 2.11 -17.06
CA GLU A 666 -16.64 2.33 -18.46
C GLU A 666 -17.47 1.16 -18.99
N ARG A 667 -17.02 -0.08 -18.73
CA ARG A 667 -17.70 -1.30 -19.18
C ARG A 667 -19.05 -1.49 -18.48
N ILE A 668 -19.12 -1.24 -17.19
CA ILE A 668 -20.37 -1.30 -16.40
C ILE A 668 -21.34 -0.26 -16.89
N GLU A 669 -20.89 0.98 -17.13
CA GLU A 669 -21.76 2.05 -17.59
C GLU A 669 -22.37 1.73 -18.96
N ALA A 670 -21.59 1.13 -19.87
CA ALA A 670 -22.09 0.66 -21.16
C ALA A 670 -23.17 -0.43 -21.04
N GLN A 671 -23.24 -1.15 -19.91
CA GLN A 671 -24.28 -2.15 -19.63
C GLN A 671 -25.40 -1.64 -18.73
N ARG A 672 -25.31 -0.43 -18.16
CA ARG A 672 -26.24 0.03 -17.14
C ARG A 672 -27.66 0.14 -17.71
N HIS A 673 -28.60 -0.54 -17.05
CA HIS A 673 -30.03 -0.50 -17.36
C HIS A 673 -30.86 -0.50 -16.07
N GLY A 674 -32.03 0.14 -16.12
CA GLY A 674 -33.01 0.19 -15.03
C GLY A 674 -32.82 1.28 -13.97
N THR A 675 -33.82 1.40 -13.09
CA THR A 675 -33.84 2.33 -11.95
C THR A 675 -33.27 1.68 -10.69
N ILE A 676 -32.55 2.46 -9.88
CA ILE A 676 -32.02 2.08 -8.56
C ILE A 676 -33.14 1.45 -7.71
N ASP A 677 -32.83 0.38 -6.96
CA ASP A 677 -33.78 -0.22 -6.03
C ASP A 677 -34.25 0.86 -5.01
N PRO A 678 -35.56 1.17 -4.94
CA PRO A 678 -36.09 2.23 -4.08
C PRO A 678 -35.82 2.01 -2.58
N THR A 679 -35.44 0.80 -2.16
CA THR A 679 -35.05 0.53 -0.76
C THR A 679 -33.75 1.24 -0.35
N THR A 680 -32.96 1.76 -1.29
CA THR A 680 -31.75 2.55 -0.99
C THR A 680 -32.00 4.05 -0.89
N THR A 681 -33.16 4.53 -1.34
CA THR A 681 -33.56 5.94 -1.28
C THR A 681 -34.65 6.24 -0.25
N GLU A 682 -35.38 5.23 0.23
CA GLU A 682 -36.45 5.42 1.22
C GLU A 682 -35.98 5.92 2.60
N ALA A 683 -34.69 5.83 2.93
CA ALA A 683 -34.15 6.39 4.18
C ALA A 683 -33.93 7.91 4.14
N THR A 684 -33.94 8.54 2.96
CA THR A 684 -33.68 9.99 2.80
C THR A 684 -34.89 10.78 2.28
N ASP A 685 -35.89 10.13 1.69
CA ASP A 685 -36.97 10.83 0.98
C ASP A 685 -38.17 11.23 1.87
N SER A 686 -38.25 10.73 3.11
CA SER A 686 -39.32 11.09 4.04
C SER A 686 -39.11 12.44 4.75
N ALA A 687 -37.85 12.86 4.95
CA ALA A 687 -37.53 14.14 5.58
C ALA A 687 -37.64 15.32 4.59
N ASP A 688 -37.28 15.12 3.31
CA ASP A 688 -37.32 16.18 2.30
C ASP A 688 -38.71 16.40 1.71
N ARG A 689 -39.59 15.38 1.69
CA ARG A 689 -41.00 15.58 1.29
C ARG A 689 -41.80 16.39 2.31
N GLU A 690 -41.47 16.30 3.60
CA GLU A 690 -42.14 17.11 4.64
C GLU A 690 -41.67 18.58 4.63
N LEU A 691 -40.42 18.85 4.20
CA LEU A 691 -39.90 20.20 4.02
C LEU A 691 -40.46 20.90 2.76
N LEU A 692 -40.64 20.14 1.67
CA LEU A 692 -41.24 20.66 0.42
C LEU A 692 -42.77 20.87 0.55
N HIS A 693 -43.48 20.03 1.31
CA HIS A 693 -44.91 20.23 1.55
C HIS A 693 -45.22 21.41 2.49
N ARG A 694 -44.35 21.71 3.46
CA ARG A 694 -44.52 22.87 4.37
C ARG A 694 -44.18 24.20 3.71
N THR A 695 -43.39 24.20 2.64
CA THR A 695 -43.07 25.41 1.87
C THR A 695 -44.16 25.76 0.86
N PHE A 696 -44.94 24.78 0.38
CA PHE A 696 -46.05 25.00 -0.57
C PHE A 696 -47.40 25.36 0.07
N VAL A 697 -47.59 25.14 1.37
CA VAL A 697 -48.87 25.43 2.07
C VAL A 697 -48.90 26.83 2.70
N LEU A 698 -47.79 27.59 2.67
CA LEU A 698 -47.74 28.99 3.16
C LEU A 698 -47.98 30.06 2.08
N LEU A 699 -48.27 29.67 0.83
CA LEU A 699 -48.47 30.61 -0.29
C LEU A 699 -49.85 30.52 -0.97
N ALA A 700 -50.78 29.72 -0.44
CA ALA A 700 -52.09 29.50 -1.05
C ALA A 700 -53.24 29.53 -0.03
N ASP A 701 -53.36 30.61 0.74
CA ASP A 701 -54.64 31.03 1.34
C ASP A 701 -54.59 32.53 1.67
N GLY A 702 -55.19 33.33 0.77
CA GLY A 702 -55.28 34.79 0.81
C GLY A 702 -56.13 35.29 -0.35
N HIS A 703 -57.43 35.18 -0.15
CA HIS A 703 -58.61 35.36 -1.02
C HIS A 703 -58.83 36.82 -1.57
N PRO A 704 -59.91 37.08 -2.35
CA PRO A 704 -59.97 37.68 -3.70
C PRO A 704 -60.16 39.22 -3.72
N ASP A 705 -60.09 39.91 -4.87
CA ASP A 705 -61.26 40.18 -5.75
C ASP A 705 -61.47 39.23 -6.95
#